data_AF-A0A817TZY0-F1
#
_entry.id   AF-A0A817TZY0-F1
#
_cell.length_a   1.000
_cell.length_b   1.000
_cell.length_c   1.000
_cell.angle_alpha   90.00
_cell.angle_beta   90.00
_cell.angle_gamma   90.00
#
_symmetry.space_group_name_H-M   'P 1'
#
loop_
_entity.id
_entity.type
_entity.pdbx_description
1 polymer ?
#
loop_
_entity_poly.entity_id
_entity_poly.type
_entity_poly.pdbx_seq_one_letter_code
_entity_poly.pdbx_strand_id
1 'polypeptide(L)'
;MKQLQKNRIQIAALSETCMYDSGVKIINEFTWIFSGLPSVNKTRNAHGVAICLDKTAAKVWKDFGSEWEAVSERIVKIKLKCLFVNLTIISIYSPVNPTNNKKNDDSQKFYNDLQDVINRIPTEDMYIIMGDFNARVGWNNQKQQNLSNSIGPYAVDITNENGEKLIDLSTINNLIITNTFFKHKLVHQTSWMHPGNKQWHMIDYTLVNKKFRSSIEDCRMYRKAAGAIGTDHHLMRIKIKLHFRSRRKLFQKKVVYDPIKMKNDNALKQFQKDLIPTLSDATDKTISIDEKYDRFVEHMKTNAEKILKIDENKNRKHVLVSFRHMLVHRKKWRISIIFELFDDDANNDNFLSCLNSTTVETIVVNLNNKNMTDTYSTQNKSNKRSLASSGNTKLNDSSQNGTVKKRKADLTCAICQGHAFGYNFDQISCESCKAFFRRNAFHEIEKTKCFNPNNILNGIRCIIRYDAKQKCQRCRLLKCFESGMRKDFILTPEQKRSKQQCLTENRRIRSMLTSSDANNIQDTKPEKSPSTYNKCDPAIDFSSSSSCYLTEADWSCLHYIQHAYLSSLQSSPSASSVISLELAPDKMSAYMNTLDIQNFAAVKLINFIRQIPEFEELDESDRLLLVKYNLILLFAIRHALTFDTTREVIYDDNINSSVSPAEEAFAHHCKSLYILCYGYEFNRLFTSILHTIVSLVDNDPVIAQLLMLNMIFLKGLSAIDDQESSLNDGQRVFHAHTKYTNLLFRYLIERTSFDTAVTKLMRIIELLIKIQRLTRDFHQYIKSKVDVNYVNPLMKSLLHLS
;
A
#
# COMPACT_ATOMS: atom_id res chain seq x y z
N MET A 1 7.36 10.32 30.03
CA MET A 1 6.68 10.75 28.77
C MET A 1 7.60 11.34 27.71
N LYS A 2 8.38 12.41 27.98
CA LYS A 2 9.33 12.99 27.00
C LYS A 2 10.27 11.95 26.34
N GLN A 3 10.76 10.99 27.12
CA GLN A 3 11.58 9.88 26.60
C GLN A 3 10.81 8.92 25.68
N LEU A 4 9.53 8.67 25.93
CA LEU A 4 8.70 7.84 25.05
C LEU A 4 8.51 8.51 23.69
N GLN A 5 8.24 9.82 23.67
CA GLN A 5 8.13 10.61 22.43
C GLN A 5 9.45 10.65 21.65
N LYS A 6 10.56 10.98 22.33
CA LYS A 6 11.90 11.03 21.73
C LYS A 6 12.26 9.71 21.06
N ASN A 7 11.86 8.59 21.66
CA ASN A 7 12.15 7.24 21.16
C ASN A 7 11.04 6.65 20.28
N ARG A 8 9.99 7.43 19.94
CA ARG A 8 8.86 7.02 19.10
C ARG A 8 8.18 5.73 19.61
N ILE A 9 7.99 5.63 20.92
CA ILE A 9 7.31 4.50 21.55
C ILE A 9 5.79 4.68 21.39
N GLN A 10 5.15 3.72 20.73
CA GLN A 10 3.72 3.73 20.45
C GLN A 10 2.89 3.23 21.64
N ILE A 11 3.40 2.22 22.34
CA ILE A 11 2.76 1.58 23.48
C ILE A 11 3.83 1.34 24.55
N ALA A 12 3.56 1.74 25.78
CA ALA A 12 4.43 1.51 26.92
C ALA A 12 3.65 0.90 28.08
N ALA A 13 4.21 -0.14 28.70
CA ALA A 13 3.78 -0.63 30.00
C ALA A 13 4.60 0.08 31.09
N LEU A 14 3.92 0.53 32.13
CA LEU A 14 4.50 1.18 33.29
C LEU A 14 4.11 0.41 34.54
N SER A 15 5.09 0.12 35.38
CA SER A 15 4.93 -0.50 36.69
C SER A 15 5.18 0.55 37.78
N GLU A 16 4.73 0.27 39.00
CA GLU A 16 4.89 1.16 40.17
C GLU A 16 4.34 2.57 39.95
N THR A 17 3.16 2.67 39.31
CA THR A 17 2.56 3.98 39.04
C THR A 17 2.01 4.67 40.31
N CYS A 18 1.80 3.91 41.38
CA CYS A 18 1.22 4.36 42.65
C CYS A 18 -0.11 5.12 42.50
N MET A 19 -0.82 4.89 41.38
CA MET A 19 -2.13 5.48 41.16
C MET A 19 -3.18 4.66 41.90
N TYR A 20 -4.10 5.35 42.57
CA TYR A 20 -5.30 4.72 43.13
C TYR A 20 -6.40 4.63 42.07
N ASP A 21 -7.29 3.67 42.30
CA ASP A 21 -8.39 3.32 41.42
C ASP A 21 -7.92 2.83 40.05
N SER A 22 -8.88 2.52 39.19
CA SER A 22 -8.63 2.07 37.82
C SER A 22 -9.38 2.96 36.84
N GLY A 23 -8.79 3.24 35.69
CA GLY A 23 -9.46 4.08 34.72
C GLY A 23 -8.59 4.51 33.54
N VAL A 24 -9.10 5.52 32.84
CA VAL A 24 -8.50 6.04 31.61
C VAL A 24 -8.30 7.55 31.75
N LYS A 25 -7.08 8.03 31.53
CA LYS A 25 -6.73 9.47 31.62
C LYS A 25 -5.85 9.88 30.45
N ILE A 26 -5.91 11.15 30.07
CA ILE A 26 -4.99 11.72 29.07
C ILE A 26 -3.94 12.54 29.81
N ILE A 27 -2.66 12.16 29.67
CA ILE A 27 -1.54 12.85 30.31
C ILE A 27 -0.46 13.08 29.25
N ASN A 28 -0.10 14.36 29.02
CA ASN A 28 0.93 14.77 28.04
C ASN A 28 0.71 14.17 26.64
N GLU A 29 -0.54 14.21 26.17
CA GLU A 29 -1.00 13.66 24.87
C GLU A 29 -1.00 12.12 24.74
N PHE A 30 -0.68 11.38 25.79
CA PHE A 30 -0.83 9.92 25.81
C PHE A 30 -2.12 9.54 26.52
N THR A 31 -2.78 8.49 26.02
CA THR A 31 -3.90 7.86 26.72
C THR A 31 -3.35 6.81 27.66
N TRP A 32 -3.53 7.02 28.96
CA TRP A 32 -3.14 6.12 30.04
C TRP A 32 -4.33 5.28 30.45
N ILE A 33 -4.15 3.97 30.48
CA ILE A 33 -5.12 3.00 30.96
C ILE A 33 -4.48 2.33 32.15
N PHE A 34 -4.99 2.57 33.35
CA PHE A 34 -4.31 2.20 34.58
C PHE A 34 -5.19 1.37 35.50
N SER A 35 -4.52 0.54 36.30
CA SER A 35 -5.12 -0.28 37.35
C SER A 35 -4.33 -0.09 38.63
N GLY A 36 -5.05 0.14 39.72
CA GLY A 36 -4.49 0.54 41.00
C GLY A 36 -5.43 0.19 42.14
N LEU A 37 -4.90 0.21 43.36
CA LEU A 37 -5.67 -0.14 44.56
C LEU A 37 -6.84 0.84 44.75
N PRO A 38 -8.05 0.39 45.12
CA PRO A 38 -9.18 1.28 45.36
C PRO A 38 -8.84 2.37 46.38
N SER A 39 -9.27 3.61 46.12
CA SER A 39 -9.00 4.77 46.98
C SER A 39 -9.52 4.61 48.42
N VAL A 40 -10.48 3.70 48.65
CA VAL A 40 -11.00 3.36 49.97
C VAL A 40 -9.96 2.60 50.81
N ASN A 41 -9.07 1.86 50.16
CA ASN A 41 -8.01 1.05 50.78
C ASN A 41 -6.64 1.73 50.66
N LYS A 42 -6.58 3.06 50.71
CA LYS A 42 -5.34 3.83 50.53
C LYS A 42 -4.25 3.41 51.51
N THR A 43 -3.13 2.92 50.99
CA THR A 43 -1.90 2.63 51.75
C THR A 43 -0.71 3.36 51.14
N ARG A 44 0.33 3.66 51.94
CA ARG A 44 1.57 4.31 51.45
C ARG A 44 2.34 3.47 50.41
N ASN A 45 2.06 2.16 50.33
CA ASN A 45 2.74 1.21 49.44
C ASN A 45 1.83 0.76 48.29
N ALA A 46 0.99 1.66 47.78
CA ALA A 46 0.06 1.33 46.72
C ALA A 46 0.81 0.94 45.43
N HIS A 47 0.60 -0.29 44.99
CA HIS A 47 1.04 -0.75 43.69
C HIS A 47 0.12 -0.18 42.60
N GLY A 48 0.62 -0.15 41.36
CA GLY A 48 -0.19 0.24 40.23
C GLY A 48 0.52 -0.03 38.92
N VAL A 49 -0.26 -0.37 37.90
CA VAL A 49 0.23 -0.62 36.54
C VAL A 49 -0.53 0.24 35.55
N ALA A 50 0.12 0.62 34.45
CA ALA A 50 -0.53 1.37 33.38
C ALA A 50 -0.02 0.99 32.00
N ILE A 51 -0.91 1.10 31.01
CA ILE A 51 -0.57 1.05 29.59
C ILE A 51 -0.78 2.45 29.00
N CYS A 52 0.30 3.01 28.46
CA CYS A 52 0.30 4.30 27.78
C CYS A 52 0.26 4.11 26.27
N LEU A 53 -0.69 4.76 25.61
CA LEU A 53 -0.88 4.74 24.18
C LEU A 53 -0.57 6.11 23.56
N ASP A 54 0.26 6.12 22.52
CA ASP A 54 0.46 7.30 21.69
C ASP A 54 -0.82 7.63 20.88
N LYS A 55 -0.82 8.77 20.18
CA LYS A 55 -1.98 9.21 19.37
C LYS A 55 -2.46 8.13 18.38
N THR A 56 -1.55 7.32 17.85
CA THR A 56 -1.86 6.28 16.85
C THR A 56 -2.49 5.05 17.51
N ALA A 57 -1.86 4.51 18.55
CA ALA A 57 -2.35 3.35 19.28
C ALA A 57 -3.65 3.67 20.02
N ALA A 58 -3.79 4.88 20.58
CA ALA A 58 -5.01 5.35 21.22
C ALA A 58 -6.18 5.41 20.24
N LYS A 59 -5.94 5.84 18.99
CA LYS A 59 -6.97 5.81 17.94
C LYS A 59 -7.44 4.38 17.65
N VAL A 60 -6.51 3.45 17.47
CA VAL A 60 -6.85 2.03 17.20
C VAL A 60 -7.64 1.41 18.35
N TRP A 61 -7.27 1.74 19.59
CA TRP A 61 -7.98 1.29 20.78
C TRP A 61 -9.40 1.87 20.86
N LYS A 62 -9.55 3.18 20.62
CA LYS A 62 -10.85 3.87 20.63
C LYS A 62 -11.79 3.36 19.53
N ASP A 63 -11.28 3.20 18.31
CA ASP A 63 -12.03 2.63 17.16
C ASP A 63 -12.55 1.20 17.44
N PHE A 64 -11.99 0.51 18.43
CA PHE A 64 -12.36 -0.84 18.83
C PHE A 64 -13.30 -0.90 20.05
N GLY A 65 -13.85 0.24 20.48
CA GLY A 65 -14.75 0.29 21.64
C GLY A 65 -14.03 0.46 22.97
N SER A 66 -12.72 0.75 22.95
CA SER A 66 -11.91 1.01 24.13
C SER A 66 -11.93 -0.13 25.15
N GLU A 67 -11.84 -1.38 24.70
CA GLU A 67 -11.85 -2.55 25.60
C GLU A 67 -10.58 -2.61 26.48
N TRP A 68 -10.77 -2.64 27.79
CA TRP A 68 -9.72 -2.84 28.79
C TRP A 68 -10.27 -3.55 30.03
N GLU A 69 -9.38 -4.19 30.79
CA GLU A 69 -9.71 -4.92 32.02
C GLU A 69 -8.66 -4.59 33.09
N ALA A 70 -9.10 -4.01 34.21
CA ALA A 70 -8.33 -3.95 35.44
C ALA A 70 -8.55 -5.26 36.20
N VAL A 71 -7.52 -6.11 36.24
CA VAL A 71 -7.58 -7.43 36.87
C VAL A 71 -7.17 -7.32 38.34
N SER A 72 -6.10 -6.58 38.59
CA SER A 72 -5.62 -6.22 39.93
C SER A 72 -4.75 -4.97 39.85
N GLU A 73 -4.32 -4.44 40.99
CA GLU A 73 -3.33 -3.36 41.07
C GLU A 73 -1.97 -3.71 40.42
N ARG A 74 -1.78 -4.98 40.05
CA ARG A 74 -0.58 -5.53 39.42
C ARG A 74 -0.78 -5.98 37.98
N ILE A 75 -2.02 -6.04 37.47
CA ILE A 75 -2.31 -6.54 36.12
C ILE A 75 -3.39 -5.67 35.46
N VAL A 76 -3.04 -5.09 34.31
CA VAL A 76 -4.00 -4.42 33.41
C VAL A 76 -3.85 -4.95 32.00
N LYS A 77 -4.99 -5.21 31.35
CA LYS A 77 -5.06 -5.73 29.99
C LYS A 77 -5.80 -4.76 29.08
N ILE A 78 -5.29 -4.60 27.87
CA ILE A 78 -6.03 -3.94 26.79
C ILE A 78 -6.07 -4.83 25.56
N LYS A 79 -7.05 -4.59 24.70
CA LYS A 79 -7.16 -5.25 23.39
C LYS A 79 -7.14 -4.23 22.26
N LEU A 80 -6.30 -4.49 21.25
CA LEU A 80 -6.15 -3.68 20.06
C LEU A 80 -6.48 -4.51 18.83
N LYS A 81 -7.50 -4.11 18.06
CA LYS A 81 -7.84 -4.80 16.81
C LYS A 81 -6.96 -4.32 15.67
N CYS A 82 -5.93 -5.12 15.35
CA CYS A 82 -5.05 -4.86 14.21
C CYS A 82 -5.52 -5.62 12.96
N LEU A 83 -5.06 -5.21 11.78
CA LEU A 83 -5.57 -5.69 10.48
C LEU A 83 -5.52 -7.21 10.28
N PHE A 84 -4.45 -7.86 10.75
CA PHE A 84 -4.17 -9.28 10.45
C PHE A 84 -4.28 -10.19 11.68
N VAL A 85 -4.15 -9.61 12.87
CA VAL A 85 -4.17 -10.31 14.14
C VAL A 85 -4.58 -9.31 15.21
N ASN A 86 -5.46 -9.67 16.16
CA ASN A 86 -5.66 -8.77 17.29
C ASN A 86 -4.43 -8.82 18.17
N LEU A 87 -4.11 -7.69 18.79
CA LEU A 87 -3.01 -7.56 19.72
C LEU A 87 -3.58 -7.35 21.12
N THR A 88 -3.34 -8.30 22.01
CA THR A 88 -3.65 -8.17 23.44
C THR A 88 -2.38 -7.78 24.17
N ILE A 89 -2.43 -6.72 24.97
CA ILE A 89 -1.28 -6.24 25.74
C ILE A 89 -1.62 -6.32 27.21
N ILE A 90 -0.75 -6.97 27.96
CA ILE A 90 -0.89 -7.14 29.40
C ILE A 90 0.32 -6.47 30.04
N SER A 91 0.06 -5.43 30.81
CA SER A 91 1.06 -4.79 31.66
C SER A 91 1.00 -5.42 33.04
N ILE A 92 2.15 -5.85 33.54
CA ILE A 92 2.25 -6.56 34.82
C ILE A 92 3.28 -5.93 35.76
N TYR A 93 3.08 -6.16 37.05
CA TYR A 93 4.06 -5.92 38.10
C TYR A 93 4.02 -7.06 39.12
N SER A 94 4.94 -8.01 38.99
CA SER A 94 5.00 -9.21 39.81
C SER A 94 5.44 -8.90 41.25
N PRO A 95 4.95 -9.62 42.27
CA PRO A 95 5.47 -9.52 43.63
C PRO A 95 6.96 -9.92 43.72
N VAL A 96 7.70 -9.27 44.61
CA VAL A 96 9.10 -9.62 44.92
C VAL A 96 9.12 -10.95 45.69
N ASN A 97 10.14 -11.80 45.47
CA ASN A 97 10.30 -13.02 46.28
C ASN A 97 10.49 -12.64 47.77
N PRO A 98 9.79 -13.30 48.70
CA PRO A 98 9.91 -13.00 50.11
C PRO A 98 11.32 -13.36 50.58
N THR A 99 11.88 -12.51 51.43
CA THR A 99 13.20 -12.73 52.04
C THR A 99 13.17 -13.83 53.11
N ASN A 100 11.97 -14.23 53.56
CA ASN A 100 11.74 -15.25 54.58
C ASN A 100 10.82 -16.34 54.01
N ASN A 101 11.00 -17.61 54.41
CA ASN A 101 10.26 -18.81 53.96
C ASN A 101 8.72 -18.81 54.22
N LYS A 102 8.07 -17.66 54.38
CA LYS A 102 6.61 -17.55 54.42
C LYS A 102 6.04 -17.92 53.05
N LYS A 103 4.97 -18.72 53.04
CA LYS A 103 4.21 -19.03 51.82
C LYS A 103 3.79 -17.71 51.16
N ASN A 104 4.12 -17.60 49.87
CA ASN A 104 4.00 -16.38 49.11
C ASN A 104 2.61 -16.32 48.45
N ASP A 105 1.57 -16.20 49.26
CA ASP A 105 0.16 -16.25 48.80
C ASP A 105 -0.11 -15.18 47.73
N ASP A 106 0.54 -14.01 47.82
CA ASP A 106 0.45 -12.93 46.84
C ASP A 106 1.06 -13.30 45.48
N SER A 107 2.20 -14.02 45.47
CA SER A 107 2.83 -14.50 44.23
C SER A 107 1.98 -15.58 43.57
N GLN A 108 1.47 -16.54 44.36
CA GLN A 108 0.59 -17.58 43.82
C GLN A 108 -0.68 -16.98 43.25
N LYS A 109 -1.32 -16.05 43.98
CA LYS A 109 -2.49 -15.32 43.50
C LYS A 109 -2.19 -14.56 42.21
N PHE A 110 -1.06 -13.84 42.15
CA PHE A 110 -0.67 -13.10 40.95
C PHE A 110 -0.52 -14.00 39.71
N TYR A 111 0.16 -15.14 39.83
CA TYR A 111 0.34 -16.06 38.71
C TYR A 111 -0.96 -16.78 38.33
N ASN A 112 -1.85 -17.07 39.29
CA ASN A 112 -3.19 -17.61 39.03
C ASN A 112 -4.05 -16.58 38.27
N ASP A 113 -4.10 -15.34 38.75
CA ASP A 113 -4.83 -14.24 38.09
C ASP A 113 -4.30 -14.02 36.66
N LEU A 114 -2.96 -14.06 36.48
CA LEU A 114 -2.34 -13.95 35.17
C LEU A 114 -2.66 -15.14 34.27
N GLN A 115 -2.66 -16.36 34.80
CA GLN A 115 -3.03 -17.56 34.05
C GLN A 115 -4.49 -17.51 33.59
N ASP A 116 -5.41 -17.05 34.45
CA ASP A 116 -6.81 -16.86 34.10
C ASP A 116 -6.98 -15.82 33.00
N VAL A 117 -6.22 -14.72 33.08
CA VAL A 117 -6.20 -13.72 32.01
C VAL A 117 -5.73 -14.33 30.69
N ILE A 118 -4.65 -15.12 30.70
CA ILE A 118 -4.12 -15.80 29.50
C ILE A 118 -5.12 -16.80 28.94
N ASN A 119 -5.78 -17.59 29.78
CA ASN A 119 -6.79 -18.58 29.38
C ASN A 119 -7.99 -17.93 28.67
N ARG A 120 -8.33 -16.68 29.03
CA ARG A 120 -9.39 -15.90 28.38
C ARG A 120 -8.98 -15.29 27.04
N ILE A 121 -7.70 -15.34 26.65
CA ILE A 121 -7.23 -14.76 25.38
C ILE A 121 -7.52 -15.74 24.23
N PRO A 122 -8.15 -15.28 23.13
CA PRO A 122 -8.32 -16.10 21.94
C PRO A 122 -6.97 -16.60 21.40
N THR A 123 -6.89 -17.88 21.04
CA THR A 123 -5.67 -18.52 20.52
C THR A 123 -5.16 -17.91 19.20
N GLU A 124 -6.03 -17.22 18.47
CA GLU A 124 -5.69 -16.50 17.25
C GLU A 124 -5.02 -15.15 17.51
N ASP A 125 -5.18 -14.58 18.70
CA ASP A 125 -4.63 -13.27 19.03
C ASP A 125 -3.11 -13.39 19.26
N MET A 126 -2.37 -12.37 18.83
CA MET A 126 -1.03 -12.14 19.31
C MET A 126 -1.16 -11.46 20.67
N TYR A 127 -0.54 -12.01 21.71
CA TYR A 127 -0.54 -11.37 23.00
C TYR A 127 0.87 -11.17 23.53
N ILE A 128 1.05 -10.03 24.18
CA ILE A 128 2.33 -9.59 24.73
C ILE A 128 2.12 -9.28 26.19
N ILE A 129 2.86 -10.00 27.03
CA ILE A 129 2.93 -9.73 28.46
C ILE A 129 4.24 -8.99 28.69
N MET A 130 4.17 -7.80 29.27
CA MET A 130 5.35 -6.96 29.47
C MET A 130 5.29 -6.23 30.80
N GLY A 131 6.46 -6.03 31.40
CA GLY A 131 6.60 -5.34 32.66
C GLY A 131 7.70 -5.95 33.50
N ASP A 132 7.67 -5.62 34.78
CA ASP A 132 8.62 -6.10 35.76
C ASP A 132 8.11 -7.39 36.41
N PHE A 133 8.80 -8.49 36.13
CA PHE A 133 8.46 -9.82 36.64
C PHE A 133 9.14 -10.14 37.96
N ASN A 134 10.06 -9.30 38.44
CA ASN A 134 10.91 -9.60 39.60
C ASN A 134 11.56 -11.00 39.49
N ALA A 135 11.79 -11.44 38.26
CA ALA A 135 12.28 -12.77 37.90
C ALA A 135 13.71 -12.65 37.39
N ARG A 136 14.53 -13.66 37.62
CA ARG A 136 15.82 -13.82 36.96
C ARG A 136 15.79 -15.14 36.23
N VAL A 137 16.13 -15.13 34.95
CA VAL A 137 16.10 -16.30 34.08
C VAL A 137 17.47 -16.49 33.43
N GLY A 138 17.99 -17.70 33.56
CA GLY A 138 19.11 -18.18 32.76
C GLY A 138 19.60 -19.54 33.21
N TRP A 139 20.88 -19.81 33.01
CA TRP A 139 21.38 -21.19 32.99
C TRP A 139 21.85 -21.63 34.39
N ASN A 140 21.14 -22.59 34.99
CA ASN A 140 21.62 -23.27 36.19
C ASN A 140 22.43 -24.51 35.78
N ASN A 141 23.60 -24.73 36.40
CA ASN A 141 24.56 -25.77 36.06
C ASN A 141 24.05 -27.24 36.18
N GLN A 142 22.80 -27.48 36.57
CA GLN A 142 22.27 -28.83 36.82
C GLN A 142 20.91 -29.17 36.20
N LYS A 143 20.17 -28.22 35.58
CA LYS A 143 18.89 -28.48 34.88
C LYS A 143 19.06 -28.43 33.35
N GLN A 144 20.19 -28.94 32.86
CA GLN A 144 20.69 -28.73 31.50
C GLN A 144 20.13 -29.69 30.42
N GLN A 145 18.98 -30.34 30.64
CA GLN A 145 18.42 -31.31 29.67
C GLN A 145 17.00 -31.04 29.19
N ASN A 146 16.24 -30.16 29.83
CA ASN A 146 14.95 -29.72 29.29
C ASN A 146 15.13 -28.32 28.72
N LEU A 147 15.56 -28.24 27.46
CA LEU A 147 15.43 -27.03 26.66
C LEU A 147 13.93 -26.69 26.57
N SER A 148 13.42 -25.94 27.55
CA SER A 148 12.13 -25.31 27.37
C SER A 148 12.27 -24.42 26.14
N ASN A 149 11.47 -24.69 25.12
CA ASN A 149 11.47 -23.90 23.88
C ASN A 149 11.10 -22.41 24.10
N SER A 150 10.82 -22.06 25.35
CA SER A 150 10.41 -20.77 25.87
C SER A 150 11.59 -19.84 26.19
N ILE A 151 12.81 -20.37 26.42
CA ILE A 151 14.01 -19.60 26.75
C ILE A 151 15.01 -19.68 25.58
N GLY A 152 15.58 -18.54 25.22
CA GLY A 152 16.60 -18.42 24.19
C GLY A 152 18.03 -18.54 24.73
N PRO A 153 19.02 -18.71 23.84
CA PRO A 153 20.41 -18.98 24.19
C PRO A 153 21.15 -17.79 24.85
N TYR A 154 20.54 -16.61 24.91
CA TYR A 154 21.17 -15.38 25.39
C TYR A 154 20.62 -14.90 26.74
N ALA A 155 20.01 -15.79 27.52
CA ALA A 155 19.69 -15.54 28.92
C ALA A 155 20.99 -15.30 29.74
N VAL A 156 20.96 -14.34 30.67
CA VAL A 156 22.18 -13.79 31.30
C VAL A 156 22.31 -14.04 32.81
N ASP A 157 21.24 -14.48 33.48
CA ASP A 157 21.18 -14.59 34.93
C ASP A 157 21.15 -16.04 35.44
N ILE A 158 21.25 -16.21 36.76
CA ILE A 158 20.94 -17.48 37.45
C ILE A 158 19.45 -17.46 37.77
N THR A 159 18.76 -18.57 37.47
CA THR A 159 17.31 -18.64 37.64
C THR A 159 16.92 -18.60 39.12
N ASN A 160 16.07 -17.64 39.51
CA ASN A 160 15.49 -17.54 40.85
C ASN A 160 14.06 -18.15 40.89
N GLU A 161 13.40 -18.18 42.06
CA GLU A 161 12.05 -18.77 42.21
C GLU A 161 11.00 -18.16 41.26
N ASN A 162 10.88 -16.83 41.23
CA ASN A 162 10.05 -16.13 40.23
C ASN A 162 10.45 -16.45 38.77
N GLY A 163 11.74 -16.69 38.52
CA GLY A 163 12.25 -17.17 37.25
C GLY A 163 11.75 -18.56 36.89
N GLU A 164 11.73 -19.50 37.83
CA GLU A 164 11.14 -20.84 37.63
C GLU A 164 9.64 -20.72 37.31
N LYS A 165 8.88 -19.94 38.08
CA LYS A 165 7.45 -19.68 37.82
C LYS A 165 7.22 -19.05 36.44
N LEU A 166 8.09 -18.13 36.02
CA LEU A 166 8.02 -17.51 34.70
C LEU A 166 8.28 -18.51 33.57
N ILE A 167 9.26 -19.41 33.75
CA ILE A 167 9.59 -20.46 32.79
C ILE A 167 8.43 -21.46 32.68
N ASP A 168 7.84 -21.86 33.80
CA ASP A 168 6.71 -22.79 33.85
C ASP A 168 5.47 -22.18 33.18
N LEU A 169 5.10 -20.95 33.57
CA LEU A 169 4.04 -20.19 32.92
C LEU A 169 4.27 -20.10 31.40
N SER A 170 5.51 -19.79 31.00
CA SER A 170 5.84 -19.66 29.58
C SER A 170 5.73 -21.00 28.84
N THR A 171 6.14 -22.09 29.47
CA THR A 171 6.12 -23.42 28.87
C THR A 171 4.70 -23.95 28.73
N ILE A 172 3.87 -23.81 29.77
CA ILE A 172 2.46 -24.21 29.77
C ILE A 172 1.68 -23.46 28.68
N ASN A 173 1.92 -22.15 28.54
CA ASN A 173 1.18 -21.30 27.60
C ASN A 173 1.86 -21.16 26.23
N ASN A 174 2.93 -21.92 25.97
CA ASN A 174 3.70 -21.88 24.73
C ASN A 174 4.14 -20.44 24.36
N LEU A 175 4.69 -19.72 25.34
CA LEU A 175 5.26 -18.38 25.24
C LEU A 175 6.77 -18.44 25.05
N ILE A 176 7.32 -17.42 24.41
CA ILE A 176 8.75 -17.17 24.35
C ILE A 176 9.12 -15.96 25.21
N ILE A 177 10.15 -16.09 26.02
CA ILE A 177 10.76 -14.99 26.78
C ILE A 177 11.67 -14.22 25.84
N THR A 178 11.09 -13.26 25.12
CA THR A 178 11.67 -12.60 23.95
C THR A 178 13.10 -12.11 24.17
N ASN A 179 13.36 -11.48 25.32
CA ASN A 179 14.66 -10.89 25.68
C ASN A 179 15.82 -11.89 25.64
N THR A 180 15.54 -13.18 25.83
CA THR A 180 16.55 -14.24 25.88
C THR A 180 16.93 -14.78 24.49
N PHE A 181 16.21 -14.41 23.42
CA PHE A 181 16.45 -14.89 22.04
C PHE A 181 17.33 -13.98 21.19
N PHE A 182 17.62 -12.74 21.62
CA PHE A 182 18.40 -11.79 20.85
C PHE A 182 19.82 -11.63 21.40
N LYS A 183 20.81 -11.76 20.49
CA LYS A 183 22.21 -11.53 20.83
C LYS A 183 22.49 -10.03 20.90
N HIS A 184 22.77 -9.54 22.10
CA HIS A 184 23.23 -8.18 22.32
C HIS A 184 24.44 -8.15 23.26
N LYS A 185 25.11 -6.99 23.37
CA LYS A 185 26.10 -6.78 24.44
C LYS A 185 25.37 -6.82 25.78
N LEU A 186 26.01 -7.31 26.85
CA LEU A 186 25.42 -7.43 28.19
C LEU A 186 24.75 -6.14 28.67
N VAL A 187 25.36 -5.00 28.33
CA VAL A 187 24.83 -3.65 28.60
C VAL A 187 23.44 -3.37 28.03
N HIS A 188 23.02 -4.08 27.00
CA HIS A 188 21.71 -3.97 26.35
C HIS A 188 20.75 -5.12 26.72
N GLN A 189 21.16 -6.00 27.64
CA GLN A 189 20.38 -7.15 28.09
C GLN A 189 19.86 -6.97 29.52
N THR A 190 20.62 -6.28 30.38
CA THR A 190 20.26 -6.08 31.78
C THR A 190 19.47 -4.78 32.00
N SER A 191 18.44 -4.84 32.83
CA SER A 191 17.49 -3.76 33.04
C SER A 191 17.66 -3.06 34.38
N TRP A 192 18.03 -3.78 35.45
CA TRP A 192 18.09 -3.25 36.82
C TRP A 192 19.48 -3.43 37.45
N MET A 193 19.88 -2.51 38.31
CA MET A 193 21.12 -2.58 39.07
C MET A 193 20.85 -2.82 40.55
N HIS A 194 21.34 -3.93 41.09
CA HIS A 194 21.13 -4.26 42.48
C HIS A 194 21.79 -3.24 43.42
N PRO A 195 21.07 -2.70 44.42
CA PRO A 195 21.52 -1.55 45.21
C PRO A 195 22.76 -1.83 46.05
N GLY A 196 22.90 -3.06 46.56
CA GLY A 196 24.06 -3.52 47.34
C GLY A 196 25.29 -3.83 46.49
N ASN A 197 25.31 -4.99 45.82
CA ASN A 197 26.47 -5.47 45.06
C ASN A 197 26.74 -4.76 43.70
N LYS A 198 25.91 -3.79 43.29
CA LYS A 198 26.00 -3.05 42.02
C LYS A 198 26.02 -3.93 40.76
N GLN A 199 25.54 -5.17 40.86
CA GLN A 199 25.43 -6.09 39.73
C GLN A 199 24.17 -5.78 38.92
N TRP A 200 24.29 -5.85 37.60
CA TRP A 200 23.16 -5.66 36.70
C TRP A 200 22.45 -6.98 36.42
N HIS A 201 21.13 -6.98 36.52
CA HIS A 201 20.26 -8.14 36.28
C HIS A 201 19.18 -7.82 35.25
N MET A 202 18.65 -8.85 34.60
CA MET A 202 17.48 -8.78 33.72
C MET A 202 16.25 -9.19 34.53
N ILE A 203 15.38 -8.23 34.85
CA ILE A 203 14.11 -8.49 35.58
C ILE A 203 12.86 -8.02 34.83
N ASP A 204 13.07 -7.15 33.83
CA ASP A 204 12.04 -6.69 32.89
C ASP A 204 11.99 -7.62 31.68
N TYR A 205 10.83 -8.25 31.45
CA TYR A 205 10.65 -9.20 30.36
C TYR A 205 9.49 -8.84 29.45
N THR A 206 9.61 -9.26 28.19
CA THR A 206 8.50 -9.33 27.25
C THR A 206 8.26 -10.76 26.81
N LEU A 207 7.05 -11.26 27.03
CA LEU A 207 6.63 -12.60 26.61
C LEU A 207 5.68 -12.48 25.43
N VAL A 208 5.84 -13.36 24.45
CA VAL A 208 4.99 -13.41 23.26
C VAL A 208 4.64 -14.86 22.97
N ASN A 209 3.40 -15.14 22.56
CA ASN A 209 3.05 -16.49 22.14
C ASN A 209 3.89 -16.97 20.95
N LYS A 210 4.45 -18.18 21.08
CA LYS A 210 5.48 -18.73 20.19
C LYS A 210 5.08 -18.72 18.71
N LYS A 211 3.78 -18.84 18.42
CA LYS A 211 3.18 -18.70 17.08
C LYS A 211 3.64 -17.42 16.35
N PHE A 212 3.80 -16.32 17.09
CA PHE A 212 4.17 -15.01 16.53
C PHE A 212 5.63 -14.62 16.78
N ARG A 213 6.50 -15.58 17.13
CA ARG A 213 7.93 -15.31 17.39
C ARG A 213 8.65 -14.60 16.23
N SER A 214 8.26 -14.88 14.99
CA SER A 214 8.85 -14.29 13.78
C SER A 214 8.42 -12.84 13.54
N SER A 215 7.39 -12.37 14.24
CA SER A 215 6.95 -10.97 14.20
C SER A 215 7.86 -10.05 15.02
N ILE A 216 8.68 -10.60 15.92
CA ILE A 216 9.58 -9.82 16.76
C ILE A 216 10.87 -9.57 15.99
N GLU A 217 11.20 -8.30 15.75
CA GLU A 217 12.40 -7.92 15.02
C GLU A 217 13.62 -7.77 15.95
N ASP A 218 13.39 -7.32 17.20
CA ASP A 218 14.45 -6.92 18.12
C ASP A 218 13.88 -6.70 19.53
N CYS A 219 14.63 -7.06 20.58
CA CYS A 219 14.29 -6.74 21.98
C CYS A 219 15.56 -6.39 22.77
N ARG A 220 15.66 -5.15 23.25
CA ARG A 220 16.87 -4.66 23.93
C ARG A 220 16.60 -3.53 24.93
N MET A 221 17.55 -3.33 25.84
CA MET A 221 17.57 -2.22 26.80
C MET A 221 18.15 -0.94 26.20
N TYR A 222 17.48 0.18 26.43
CA TYR A 222 17.77 1.48 25.83
C TYR A 222 18.44 2.45 26.83
N ARG A 223 19.78 2.40 26.89
CA ARG A 223 20.57 3.17 27.87
C ARG A 223 20.52 4.68 27.75
N LYS A 224 20.31 5.23 26.54
CA LYS A 224 20.27 6.69 26.31
C LYS A 224 19.10 7.40 27.03
N ALA A 225 18.13 6.65 27.55
CA ALA A 225 16.98 7.17 28.27
C ALA A 225 17.14 7.17 29.81
N ALA A 226 18.01 6.32 30.38
CA ALA A 226 18.10 6.12 31.84
C ALA A 226 18.59 7.36 32.60
N GLY A 227 19.67 7.99 32.15
CA GLY A 227 20.23 9.17 32.84
C GLY A 227 19.31 10.40 32.87
N ALA A 228 18.21 10.39 32.12
CA ALA A 228 17.26 11.50 32.06
C ALA A 228 15.96 11.27 32.84
N ILE A 229 15.73 10.07 33.39
CA ILE A 229 14.49 9.71 34.12
C ILE A 229 14.77 9.54 35.62
N GLY A 230 16.01 9.25 36.03
CA GLY A 230 16.37 9.11 37.46
C GLY A 230 15.87 7.82 38.11
N THR A 231 15.58 6.79 37.31
CA THR A 231 15.20 5.44 37.75
C THR A 231 16.42 4.50 37.72
N ASP A 232 16.43 3.51 38.61
CA ASP A 232 17.34 2.37 38.66
C ASP A 232 17.06 1.31 37.58
N HIS A 233 15.99 1.48 36.79
CA HIS A 233 15.67 0.65 35.63
C HIS A 233 16.04 1.30 34.29
N HIS A 234 16.49 0.48 33.34
CA HIS A 234 16.62 0.86 31.94
C HIS A 234 15.33 0.56 31.17
N LEU A 235 14.92 1.51 30.32
CA LEU A 235 13.78 1.32 29.42
C LEU A 235 14.04 0.15 28.46
N MET A 236 13.23 -0.90 28.57
CA MET A 236 13.19 -2.00 27.61
C MET A 236 12.40 -1.61 26.37
N ARG A 237 12.91 -1.94 25.18
CA ARG A 237 12.20 -1.75 23.91
C ARG A 237 12.12 -3.05 23.13
N ILE A 238 10.89 -3.50 22.89
CA ILE A 238 10.58 -4.50 21.88
C ILE A 238 10.19 -3.81 20.56
N LYS A 239 10.77 -4.27 19.45
CA LYS A 239 10.41 -3.84 18.09
C LYS A 239 9.68 -4.99 17.41
N ILE A 240 8.45 -4.71 16.99
CA ILE A 240 7.56 -5.72 16.45
C ILE A 240 7.12 -5.29 15.06
N LYS A 241 7.18 -6.22 14.12
CA LYS A 241 6.63 -6.06 12.78
C LYS A 241 5.15 -6.43 12.78
N LEU A 242 4.32 -5.45 13.15
CA LEU A 242 2.87 -5.52 13.05
C LEU A 242 2.36 -4.40 12.16
N HIS A 243 1.33 -4.67 11.36
CA HIS A 243 0.65 -3.63 10.60
C HIS A 243 -0.52 -3.10 11.43
N PHE A 244 -0.29 -2.04 12.20
CA PHE A 244 -1.35 -1.29 12.87
C PHE A 244 -2.16 -0.49 11.85
N ARG A 245 -3.47 -0.70 11.79
CA ARG A 245 -4.40 0.18 11.07
C ARG A 245 -5.83 0.01 11.60
N SER A 246 -6.54 1.13 11.69
CA SER A 246 -7.99 1.26 11.91
C SER A 246 -8.80 0.31 11.02
N ARG A 247 -9.91 -0.21 11.56
CA ARG A 247 -10.76 -1.28 10.98
C ARG A 247 -11.02 -1.06 9.47
N ARG A 248 -10.52 -1.99 8.64
CA ARG A 248 -11.25 -2.42 7.44
C ARG A 248 -12.14 -3.60 7.85
N LYS A 249 -13.39 -3.65 7.35
CA LYS A 249 -14.43 -4.65 7.68
C LYS A 249 -13.87 -6.09 7.71
N LEU A 250 -14.25 -6.87 8.73
CA LEU A 250 -13.86 -8.27 8.97
C LEU A 250 -14.08 -9.16 7.73
N PHE A 251 -13.11 -9.99 7.37
CA PHE A 251 -13.27 -11.08 6.40
C PHE A 251 -14.15 -12.19 7.02
N GLN A 252 -15.34 -12.42 6.45
CA GLN A 252 -16.12 -13.64 6.68
C GLN A 252 -15.45 -14.84 5.99
N LYS A 253 -15.67 -16.05 6.53
CA LYS A 253 -15.17 -17.33 5.98
C LYS A 253 -15.64 -17.45 4.51
N LYS A 254 -14.71 -17.59 3.57
CA LYS A 254 -15.00 -17.65 2.11
C LYS A 254 -15.82 -18.89 1.78
N VAL A 255 -17.11 -18.72 1.53
CA VAL A 255 -17.92 -19.72 0.83
C VAL A 255 -17.58 -19.63 -0.66
N VAL A 256 -17.23 -20.76 -1.27
CA VAL A 256 -16.97 -20.85 -2.71
C VAL A 256 -18.18 -21.52 -3.34
N TYR A 257 -18.83 -20.79 -4.25
CA TYR A 257 -20.00 -21.24 -4.99
C TYR A 257 -19.56 -21.79 -6.35
N ASP A 258 -20.16 -22.90 -6.78
CA ASP A 258 -19.92 -23.52 -8.08
C ASP A 258 -20.93 -23.00 -9.11
N PRO A 259 -20.52 -22.11 -10.04
CA PRO A 259 -21.40 -21.60 -11.08
C PRO A 259 -21.86 -22.69 -12.05
N ILE A 260 -21.13 -23.81 -12.17
CA ILE A 260 -21.46 -24.90 -13.12
C ILE A 260 -22.76 -25.60 -12.70
N LYS A 261 -23.08 -25.62 -11.39
CA LYS A 261 -24.34 -26.19 -10.88
C LYS A 261 -25.60 -25.47 -11.43
N MET A 262 -25.47 -24.23 -11.91
CA MET A 262 -26.60 -23.47 -12.49
C MET A 262 -26.86 -23.74 -13.97
N LYS A 263 -25.99 -24.51 -14.64
CA LYS A 263 -26.29 -25.05 -15.97
C LYS A 263 -27.31 -26.19 -15.93
N ASN A 264 -27.67 -26.67 -14.74
CA ASN A 264 -28.74 -27.64 -14.54
C ASN A 264 -30.08 -26.90 -14.38
N ASP A 265 -30.98 -27.07 -15.33
CA ASP A 265 -32.29 -26.40 -15.36
C ASP A 265 -33.14 -26.65 -14.09
N ASN A 266 -32.96 -27.80 -13.43
CA ASN A 266 -33.68 -28.08 -12.17
C ASN A 266 -33.14 -27.26 -10.99
N ALA A 267 -31.83 -27.04 -10.92
CA ALA A 267 -31.22 -26.20 -9.89
C ALA A 267 -31.56 -24.72 -10.10
N LEU A 268 -31.66 -24.29 -11.35
CA LEU A 268 -32.10 -22.94 -11.73
C LEU A 268 -33.56 -22.70 -11.35
N LYS A 269 -34.46 -23.64 -11.68
CA LYS A 269 -35.89 -23.54 -11.32
C LYS A 269 -36.13 -23.56 -9.82
N GLN A 270 -35.36 -24.36 -9.07
CA GLN A 270 -35.43 -24.38 -7.60
C GLN A 270 -34.93 -23.07 -6.99
N PHE A 271 -33.81 -22.54 -7.49
CA PHE A 271 -33.25 -21.26 -7.05
C PHE A 271 -34.21 -20.09 -7.31
N GLN A 272 -34.89 -20.10 -8.45
CA GLN A 272 -35.94 -19.15 -8.80
C GLN A 272 -37.15 -19.27 -7.86
N LYS A 273 -37.62 -20.49 -7.58
CA LYS A 273 -38.77 -20.75 -6.71
C LYS A 273 -38.52 -20.32 -5.25
N ASP A 274 -37.31 -20.53 -4.75
CA ASP A 274 -36.91 -20.14 -3.39
C ASP A 274 -36.66 -18.63 -3.24
N LEU A 275 -36.61 -17.87 -4.35
CA LEU A 275 -36.47 -16.41 -4.33
C LEU A 275 -37.81 -15.68 -4.20
N ILE A 276 -38.90 -16.29 -4.68
CA ILE A 276 -40.25 -15.70 -4.77
C ILE A 276 -40.79 -15.19 -3.41
N PRO A 277 -40.63 -15.89 -2.27
CA PRO A 277 -41.09 -15.39 -0.97
C PRO A 277 -40.37 -14.11 -0.50
N THR A 278 -39.15 -13.86 -0.99
CA THR A 278 -38.37 -12.65 -0.66
C THR A 278 -38.94 -11.39 -1.32
N LEU A 279 -39.65 -11.55 -2.44
CA LEU A 279 -40.27 -10.46 -3.19
C LEU A 279 -41.62 -10.05 -2.61
N SER A 280 -42.31 -10.93 -1.85
CA SER A 280 -43.55 -10.55 -1.16
C SER A 280 -43.31 -9.62 0.03
N ASP A 281 -42.18 -9.78 0.74
CA ASP A 281 -41.75 -8.86 1.82
C ASP A 281 -41.44 -7.43 1.33
N ALA A 282 -41.21 -7.24 0.02
CA ALA A 282 -40.90 -5.93 -0.56
C ALA A 282 -42.10 -4.96 -0.52
N THR A 283 -43.33 -5.50 -0.40
CA THR A 283 -44.58 -4.72 -0.35
C THR A 283 -44.86 -4.06 1.00
N ASP A 284 -44.13 -4.41 2.06
CA ASP A 284 -44.34 -3.83 3.39
C ASP A 284 -43.76 -2.41 3.47
N LYS A 285 -44.64 -1.39 3.49
CA LYS A 285 -44.25 0.04 3.48
C LYS A 285 -43.63 0.52 4.80
N THR A 286 -43.62 -0.29 5.85
CA THR A 286 -43.14 0.10 7.18
C THR A 286 -41.62 0.00 7.35
N ILE A 287 -40.92 -0.62 6.39
CA ILE A 287 -39.49 -0.94 6.46
C ILE A 287 -38.70 -0.08 5.48
N SER A 288 -37.56 0.47 5.91
CA SER A 288 -36.73 1.35 5.08
C SER A 288 -36.16 0.62 3.85
N ILE A 289 -35.93 1.37 2.76
CA ILE A 289 -35.39 0.83 1.50
C ILE A 289 -34.03 0.13 1.71
N ASP A 290 -33.18 0.67 2.59
CA ASP A 290 -31.89 0.07 2.92
C ASP A 290 -32.05 -1.28 3.65
N GLU A 291 -33.02 -1.40 4.57
CA GLU A 291 -33.31 -2.67 5.24
C GLU A 291 -33.91 -3.71 4.28
N LYS A 292 -34.77 -3.30 3.34
CA LYS A 292 -35.32 -4.19 2.31
C LYS A 292 -34.21 -4.77 1.42
N TYR A 293 -33.26 -3.92 1.01
CA TYR A 293 -32.10 -4.34 0.22
C TYR A 293 -31.17 -5.28 1.00
N ASP A 294 -30.89 -4.97 2.27
CA ASP A 294 -30.03 -5.81 3.10
C ASP A 294 -30.66 -7.20 3.32
N ARG A 295 -31.98 -7.29 3.53
CA ARG A 295 -32.71 -8.56 3.62
C ARG A 295 -32.68 -9.34 2.31
N PHE A 296 -32.87 -8.68 1.16
CA PHE A 296 -32.76 -9.31 -0.16
C PHE A 296 -31.37 -9.90 -0.40
N VAL A 297 -30.31 -9.16 -0.06
CA VAL A 297 -28.92 -9.62 -0.17
C VAL A 297 -28.62 -10.79 0.77
N GLU A 298 -29.17 -10.79 1.99
CA GLU A 298 -29.06 -11.88 2.97
C GLU A 298 -29.72 -13.17 2.44
N HIS A 299 -30.92 -13.05 1.85
CA HIS A 299 -31.67 -14.19 1.31
C HIS A 299 -31.00 -14.79 0.06
N MET A 300 -30.50 -13.93 -0.85
CA MET A 300 -29.72 -14.33 -2.03
C MET A 300 -28.48 -15.14 -1.63
N LYS A 301 -27.77 -14.72 -0.58
CA LYS A 301 -26.62 -15.49 -0.06
C LYS A 301 -27.07 -16.83 0.52
N THR A 302 -28.15 -16.85 1.28
CA THR A 302 -28.66 -18.08 1.92
C THR A 302 -29.10 -19.13 0.90
N ASN A 303 -29.78 -18.72 -0.17
CA ASN A 303 -30.19 -19.61 -1.26
C ASN A 303 -28.99 -20.08 -2.11
N ALA A 304 -28.03 -19.19 -2.39
CA ALA A 304 -26.78 -19.57 -3.04
C ALA A 304 -25.95 -20.56 -2.20
N GLU A 305 -25.98 -20.44 -0.87
CA GLU A 305 -25.32 -21.38 0.04
C GLU A 305 -25.99 -22.75 0.09
N LYS A 306 -27.32 -22.81 -0.03
CA LYS A 306 -28.06 -24.08 -0.09
C LYS A 306 -27.85 -24.83 -1.40
N ILE A 307 -27.85 -24.11 -2.54
CA ILE A 307 -27.93 -24.73 -3.87
C ILE A 307 -26.54 -24.83 -4.54
N LEU A 308 -25.65 -23.86 -4.33
CA LEU A 308 -24.42 -23.68 -5.12
C LEU A 308 -23.12 -23.98 -4.36
N LYS A 309 -23.19 -24.30 -3.07
CA LYS A 309 -22.01 -24.58 -2.25
C LYS A 309 -21.30 -25.85 -2.73
N ILE A 310 -19.97 -25.80 -2.77
CA ILE A 310 -19.11 -26.92 -3.16
C ILE A 310 -18.94 -27.87 -1.96
N ASP A 311 -19.25 -29.15 -2.14
CA ASP A 311 -18.93 -30.18 -1.14
C ASP A 311 -17.41 -30.38 -1.05
N GLU A 312 -16.90 -30.42 0.19
CA GLU A 312 -15.47 -30.27 0.50
C GLU A 312 -14.55 -31.38 -0.06
N ASN A 313 -15.09 -32.40 -0.73
CA ASN A 313 -14.37 -33.61 -1.14
C ASN A 313 -13.97 -33.73 -2.63
N LYS A 314 -14.13 -32.70 -3.48
CA LYS A 314 -13.66 -32.77 -4.88
C LYS A 314 -12.76 -31.60 -5.31
N ASN A 315 -11.48 -31.93 -5.43
CA ASN A 315 -10.41 -31.31 -6.24
C ASN A 315 -10.44 -29.79 -6.51
N ARG A 316 -9.49 -29.08 -5.88
CA ARG A 316 -9.08 -27.71 -6.22
C ARG A 316 -8.24 -27.69 -7.51
N LYS A 317 -8.88 -27.51 -8.67
CA LYS A 317 -8.23 -27.00 -9.89
C LYS A 317 -9.15 -25.99 -10.57
N HIS A 318 -8.55 -24.90 -11.07
CA HIS A 318 -9.16 -23.68 -11.62
C HIS A 318 -9.68 -22.75 -10.49
N VAL A 319 -9.31 -21.47 -10.43
CA VAL A 319 -9.62 -20.40 -11.38
C VAL A 319 -8.57 -19.27 -11.30
N LEU A 320 -8.08 -18.78 -12.44
CA LEU A 320 -7.43 -17.47 -12.57
C LEU A 320 -7.48 -17.01 -14.03
N VAL A 321 -8.55 -16.31 -14.44
CA VAL A 321 -8.57 -15.46 -15.64
C VAL A 321 -9.52 -14.27 -15.39
N SER A 322 -9.06 -13.08 -15.84
CA SER A 322 -9.78 -11.80 -16.02
C SER A 322 -9.94 -10.86 -14.82
N PHE A 323 -9.08 -9.82 -14.76
CA PHE A 323 -9.14 -8.77 -13.73
C PHE A 323 -9.01 -7.31 -14.23
N ARG A 324 -9.52 -6.96 -15.41
CA ARG A 324 -9.51 -5.55 -15.88
C ARG A 324 -10.85 -4.93 -16.26
N HIS A 325 -11.93 -5.68 -16.44
CA HIS A 325 -13.26 -5.11 -16.80
C HIS A 325 -14.24 -4.95 -15.61
N MET A 326 -13.85 -5.35 -14.40
CA MET A 326 -14.84 -5.63 -13.34
C MET A 326 -15.04 -4.50 -12.30
N LEU A 327 -14.21 -3.45 -12.33
CA LEU A 327 -14.34 -2.31 -11.40
C LEU A 327 -15.38 -1.26 -11.86
N VAL A 328 -15.75 -1.26 -13.14
CA VAL A 328 -16.71 -0.32 -13.74
C VAL A 328 -18.17 -0.77 -13.53
N HIS A 329 -18.46 -2.07 -13.54
CA HIS A 329 -19.82 -2.60 -13.41
C HIS A 329 -20.37 -2.61 -11.98
N ARG A 330 -19.51 -2.56 -10.95
CA ARG A 330 -19.92 -2.67 -9.54
C ARG A 330 -20.83 -1.54 -9.03
N LYS A 331 -20.77 -0.36 -9.65
CA LYS A 331 -21.63 0.79 -9.33
C LYS A 331 -22.92 0.79 -10.15
N LYS A 332 -22.86 0.49 -11.46
CA LYS A 332 -24.04 0.40 -12.35
C LYS A 332 -25.08 -0.61 -11.87
N TRP A 333 -24.65 -1.76 -11.35
CA TRP A 333 -25.55 -2.83 -10.87
C TRP A 333 -26.29 -2.48 -9.57
N ARG A 334 -25.75 -1.58 -8.75
CA ARG A 334 -26.37 -1.18 -7.49
C ARG A 334 -27.60 -0.30 -7.71
N ILE A 335 -27.62 0.44 -8.82
CA ILE A 335 -28.68 1.38 -9.19
C ILE A 335 -29.78 0.66 -9.99
N SER A 336 -29.43 -0.22 -10.92
CA SER A 336 -30.42 -0.92 -11.78
C SER A 336 -31.36 -1.86 -10.99
N ILE A 337 -30.84 -2.61 -10.02
CA ILE A 337 -31.63 -3.54 -9.19
C ILE A 337 -32.59 -2.79 -8.26
N ILE A 338 -32.21 -1.58 -7.81
CA ILE A 338 -33.03 -0.77 -6.91
C ILE A 338 -34.19 -0.10 -7.68
N PHE A 339 -33.99 0.24 -8.95
CA PHE A 339 -35.05 0.81 -9.80
C PHE A 339 -36.03 -0.26 -10.32
N GLU A 340 -35.58 -1.46 -10.71
CA GLU A 340 -36.47 -2.49 -11.29
C GLU A 340 -37.26 -3.33 -10.27
N LEU A 341 -36.78 -3.48 -9.02
CA LEU A 341 -37.44 -4.30 -7.99
C LEU A 341 -38.40 -3.54 -7.08
N PHE A 342 -38.33 -2.20 -7.06
CA PHE A 342 -39.04 -1.36 -6.09
C PHE A 342 -39.84 -0.24 -6.74
N ASP A 343 -40.05 -0.30 -8.07
CA ASP A 343 -41.09 0.48 -8.74
C ASP A 343 -42.45 -0.19 -8.46
N ASP A 344 -43.39 0.58 -7.90
CA ASP A 344 -44.69 0.11 -7.40
C ASP A 344 -45.62 -0.48 -8.51
N ASP A 345 -45.21 -0.42 -9.79
CA ASP A 345 -46.03 -0.82 -10.95
C ASP A 345 -45.46 -1.99 -11.81
N ALA A 346 -44.34 -2.61 -11.43
CA ALA A 346 -43.71 -3.66 -12.25
C ALA A 346 -44.14 -5.08 -11.86
N ASN A 347 -44.93 -5.72 -12.72
CA ASN A 347 -45.28 -7.15 -12.66
C ASN A 347 -44.04 -8.04 -12.39
N ASN A 348 -44.11 -8.84 -11.31
CA ASN A 348 -43.07 -9.77 -10.83
C ASN A 348 -42.56 -10.80 -11.89
N ASP A 349 -43.28 -10.97 -13.00
CA ASP A 349 -42.91 -11.89 -14.09
C ASP A 349 -41.74 -11.37 -14.96
N ASN A 350 -41.47 -10.06 -14.98
CA ASN A 350 -40.37 -9.49 -15.78
C ASN A 350 -38.98 -9.81 -15.20
N PHE A 351 -38.83 -9.92 -13.88
CA PHE A 351 -37.54 -10.18 -13.25
C PHE A 351 -37.08 -11.65 -13.40
N LEU A 352 -38.02 -12.60 -13.31
CA LEU A 352 -37.75 -14.03 -13.51
C LEU A 352 -37.32 -14.35 -14.95
N SER A 353 -37.80 -13.59 -15.94
CA SER A 353 -37.41 -13.76 -17.34
C SER A 353 -36.02 -13.19 -17.66
N CYS A 354 -35.53 -12.20 -16.90
CA CYS A 354 -34.20 -11.60 -17.06
C CYS A 354 -33.06 -12.36 -16.33
N LEU A 355 -33.38 -13.25 -15.39
CA LEU A 355 -32.45 -14.14 -14.68
C LEU A 355 -32.03 -15.34 -15.55
N ASN A 356 -31.34 -15.08 -16.65
CA ASN A 356 -30.74 -16.13 -17.48
C ASN A 356 -29.40 -16.63 -16.90
N SER A 357 -28.95 -17.81 -17.37
CA SER A 357 -27.71 -18.50 -16.94
C SER A 357 -26.48 -17.57 -16.90
N THR A 358 -26.34 -16.68 -17.88
CA THR A 358 -25.23 -15.72 -18.00
C THR A 358 -25.26 -14.67 -16.90
N THR A 359 -26.45 -14.17 -16.55
CA THR A 359 -26.66 -13.20 -15.47
C THR A 359 -26.25 -13.80 -14.12
N VAL A 360 -26.61 -15.06 -13.87
CA VAL A 360 -26.29 -15.71 -12.60
C VAL A 360 -24.84 -16.18 -12.51
N GLU A 361 -24.24 -16.67 -13.60
CA GLU A 361 -22.79 -16.93 -13.66
C GLU A 361 -21.98 -15.67 -13.36
N THR A 362 -22.41 -14.52 -13.87
CA THR A 362 -21.75 -13.22 -13.63
C THR A 362 -21.84 -12.78 -12.16
N ILE A 363 -22.96 -13.05 -11.49
CA ILE A 363 -23.14 -12.77 -10.06
C ILE A 363 -22.22 -13.67 -9.22
N VAL A 364 -22.14 -14.97 -9.54
CA VAL A 364 -21.29 -15.94 -8.83
C VAL A 364 -19.80 -15.65 -9.04
N VAL A 365 -19.38 -15.25 -10.24
CA VAL A 365 -18.00 -14.84 -10.53
C VAL A 365 -17.60 -13.56 -9.77
N ASN A 366 -18.53 -12.60 -9.64
CA ASN A 366 -18.30 -11.37 -8.87
C ASN A 366 -18.18 -11.61 -7.36
N LEU A 367 -18.93 -12.58 -6.82
CA LEU A 367 -18.81 -13.04 -5.43
C LEU A 367 -17.45 -13.72 -5.20
N ASN A 368 -16.98 -14.53 -6.16
CA ASN A 368 -15.68 -15.20 -6.09
C ASN A 368 -14.48 -14.25 -6.30
N ASN A 369 -14.58 -13.17 -7.09
CA ASN A 369 -13.44 -12.28 -7.40
C ASN A 369 -13.14 -11.19 -6.36
N LYS A 370 -14.06 -10.88 -5.44
CA LYS A 370 -13.77 -10.01 -4.28
C LYS A 370 -12.64 -10.56 -3.40
N ASN A 371 -12.25 -11.82 -3.62
CA ASN A 371 -11.32 -12.61 -2.83
C ASN A 371 -9.87 -12.69 -3.37
N MET A 372 -9.57 -12.13 -4.56
CA MET A 372 -8.27 -12.27 -5.27
C MET A 372 -7.41 -10.98 -5.32
N THR A 373 -7.99 -9.80 -5.13
CA THR A 373 -7.30 -8.50 -5.31
C THR A 373 -6.43 -8.06 -4.11
N ASP A 374 -6.58 -8.69 -2.95
CA ASP A 374 -5.84 -8.31 -1.72
C ASP A 374 -4.39 -8.84 -1.65
N THR A 375 -3.99 -9.72 -2.58
CA THR A 375 -2.72 -10.47 -2.49
C THR A 375 -1.50 -9.76 -3.11
N TYR A 376 -1.69 -8.80 -4.04
CA TYR A 376 -0.58 -8.23 -4.84
C TYR A 376 0.03 -6.92 -4.31
N SER A 377 -0.54 -6.30 -3.27
CA SER A 377 -0.10 -4.97 -2.81
C SER A 377 1.01 -4.97 -1.73
N THR A 378 1.47 -6.14 -1.27
CA THR A 378 2.33 -6.27 -0.08
C THR A 378 3.82 -6.55 -0.35
N GLN A 379 4.27 -6.74 -1.60
CA GLN A 379 5.66 -7.15 -1.89
C GLN A 379 6.65 -5.99 -2.19
N ASN A 380 6.22 -4.77 -2.48
CA ASN A 380 7.11 -3.72 -3.03
C ASN A 380 7.69 -2.67 -2.05
N LYS A 381 7.68 -2.90 -0.72
CA LYS A 381 8.20 -1.90 0.26
C LYS A 381 9.51 -2.28 0.99
N SER A 382 10.18 -3.37 0.62
CA SER A 382 11.39 -3.85 1.32
C SER A 382 12.77 -3.50 0.72
N ASN A 383 12.87 -2.84 -0.45
CA ASN A 383 14.16 -2.78 -1.19
C ASN A 383 14.78 -1.39 -1.45
N LYS A 384 14.51 -0.34 -0.66
CA LYS A 384 15.24 0.93 -0.77
C LYS A 384 15.71 1.46 0.59
N ARG A 385 16.87 0.98 1.07
CA ARG A 385 17.77 1.66 2.04
C ARG A 385 19.08 0.88 2.22
N SER A 386 19.96 0.99 1.22
CA SER A 386 21.41 0.81 1.40
C SER A 386 22.12 1.25 0.12
N LEU A 387 22.60 2.50 0.06
CA LEU A 387 23.81 2.91 -0.66
C LEU A 387 24.02 4.42 -0.46
N ALA A 388 24.78 4.79 0.58
CA ALA A 388 25.49 6.07 0.69
C ALA A 388 26.40 6.03 1.93
N SER A 389 27.60 5.47 1.79
CA SER A 389 28.84 5.98 2.40
C SER A 389 29.98 4.99 2.12
N SER A 390 30.97 5.43 1.37
CA SER A 390 32.40 5.40 1.74
C SER A 390 33.29 5.34 0.50
N GLY A 391 34.02 6.44 0.27
CA GLY A 391 35.17 6.49 -0.63
C GLY A 391 36.47 6.11 0.11
N ASN A 392 37.36 5.50 -0.69
CA ASN A 392 38.82 5.36 -0.59
C ASN A 392 39.52 4.53 0.53
N THR A 393 39.81 3.28 0.16
CA THR A 393 41.14 2.61 0.07
C THR A 393 42.36 3.07 0.90
N LYS A 394 42.99 2.12 1.64
CA LYS A 394 44.21 1.39 1.21
C LYS A 394 44.56 0.21 2.17
N LEU A 395 45.39 -0.68 1.62
CA LEU A 395 45.69 -2.08 1.96
C LEU A 395 46.51 -2.31 3.23
N ASN A 396 46.40 -3.51 3.82
CA ASN A 396 47.53 -4.45 3.92
C ASN A 396 47.07 -5.89 4.19
N ASP A 397 47.86 -6.81 3.63
CA ASP A 397 47.65 -8.24 3.41
C ASP A 397 48.36 -9.09 4.48
N SER A 398 47.78 -10.23 4.84
CA SER A 398 48.49 -11.45 5.28
C SER A 398 47.49 -12.59 5.57
N SER A 399 47.32 -13.46 4.58
CA SER A 399 47.26 -14.93 4.65
C SER A 399 47.00 -15.63 6.01
N GLN A 400 45.95 -16.47 6.08
CA GLN A 400 46.05 -17.94 6.15
C GLN A 400 44.66 -18.63 6.19
N ASN A 401 44.64 -19.87 5.68
CA ASN A 401 43.51 -20.66 5.20
C ASN A 401 42.54 -21.21 6.28
N GLY A 402 41.27 -21.35 5.88
CA GLY A 402 40.26 -22.13 6.63
C GLY A 402 38.92 -22.19 5.91
N THR A 403 38.77 -23.11 4.96
CA THR A 403 37.55 -23.35 4.18
C THR A 403 36.37 -23.80 5.03
N VAL A 404 35.26 -23.05 5.02
CA VAL A 404 33.92 -23.57 5.34
C VAL A 404 32.96 -23.21 4.19
N LYS A 405 32.64 -24.21 3.37
CA LYS A 405 31.69 -24.13 2.25
C LYS A 405 30.28 -23.75 2.77
N LYS A 406 29.76 -22.59 2.39
CA LYS A 406 28.32 -22.27 2.48
C LYS A 406 27.54 -23.26 1.61
N ARG A 407 26.66 -24.07 2.20
CA ARG A 407 25.72 -24.93 1.47
C ARG A 407 24.77 -24.04 0.64
N LYS A 408 24.87 -24.12 -0.70
CA LYS A 408 23.86 -23.58 -1.63
C LYS A 408 22.58 -24.40 -1.48
N ALA A 409 21.42 -23.75 -1.43
CA ALA A 409 20.13 -24.43 -1.48
C ALA A 409 19.99 -25.18 -2.82
N ASP A 410 19.55 -26.44 -2.79
CA ASP A 410 19.23 -27.23 -3.97
C ASP A 410 18.01 -26.64 -4.68
N LEU A 411 18.23 -25.91 -5.77
CA LEU A 411 17.17 -25.37 -6.61
C LEU A 411 16.77 -26.40 -7.67
N THR A 412 15.46 -26.52 -7.92
CA THR A 412 14.92 -27.48 -8.89
C THR A 412 14.40 -26.77 -10.14
N CYS A 413 14.73 -27.31 -11.31
CA CYS A 413 14.36 -26.75 -12.61
C CYS A 413 12.86 -26.87 -12.90
N ALA A 414 12.17 -25.75 -13.14
CA ALA A 414 10.73 -25.71 -13.40
C ALA A 414 10.28 -26.48 -14.67
N ILE A 415 11.21 -26.79 -15.59
CA ILE A 415 10.90 -27.44 -16.87
C ILE A 415 11.02 -28.96 -16.76
N CYS A 416 12.16 -29.46 -16.28
CA CYS A 416 12.47 -30.90 -16.29
C CYS A 416 12.68 -31.50 -14.89
N GLN A 417 12.56 -30.71 -13.83
CA GLN A 417 12.76 -31.12 -12.43
C GLN A 417 14.19 -31.61 -12.08
N GLY A 418 15.19 -31.33 -12.93
CA GLY A 418 16.60 -31.56 -12.59
C GLY A 418 17.20 -30.42 -11.75
N HIS A 419 18.45 -30.59 -11.31
CA HIS A 419 19.16 -29.57 -10.51
C HIS A 419 19.37 -28.26 -11.30
N ALA A 420 19.04 -27.13 -10.69
CA ALA A 420 19.12 -25.78 -11.26
C ALA A 420 20.15 -24.94 -10.52
N PHE A 421 20.86 -24.10 -11.27
CA PHE A 421 21.92 -23.23 -10.73
C PHE A 421 21.44 -21.79 -10.46
N GLY A 422 20.25 -21.43 -10.92
CA GLY A 422 19.67 -20.10 -10.78
C GLY A 422 18.59 -19.80 -11.82
N TYR A 423 18.30 -18.51 -11.98
CA TYR A 423 17.32 -18.00 -12.95
C TYR A 423 17.93 -17.83 -14.33
N ASN A 424 17.24 -18.28 -15.37
CA ASN A 424 17.58 -18.00 -16.76
C ASN A 424 16.30 -17.67 -17.54
N PHE A 425 16.32 -16.60 -18.33
CA PHE A 425 15.17 -16.11 -19.11
C PHE A 425 13.91 -15.95 -18.25
N ASP A 426 14.08 -15.45 -17.02
CA ASP A 426 13.03 -15.22 -16.00
C ASP A 426 12.48 -16.47 -15.29
N GLN A 427 13.14 -17.63 -15.41
CA GLN A 427 12.73 -18.87 -14.72
C GLN A 427 13.87 -19.67 -14.10
N ILE A 428 13.61 -20.32 -12.96
CA ILE A 428 14.56 -21.26 -12.33
C ILE A 428 14.71 -22.48 -13.24
N SER A 429 15.89 -22.63 -13.85
CA SER A 429 16.11 -23.65 -14.87
C SER A 429 17.53 -24.21 -14.83
N CYS A 430 17.66 -25.48 -15.23
CA CYS A 430 18.96 -26.11 -15.40
C CYS A 430 19.64 -25.67 -16.70
N GLU A 431 20.96 -25.82 -16.78
CA GLU A 431 21.76 -25.36 -17.92
C GLU A 431 21.28 -25.98 -19.25
N SER A 432 20.82 -27.23 -19.21
CA SER A 432 20.30 -27.91 -20.40
C SER A 432 18.98 -27.32 -20.92
N CYS A 433 18.07 -26.85 -20.04
CA CYS A 433 16.80 -26.25 -20.46
C CYS A 433 17.00 -24.80 -20.90
N LYS A 434 17.92 -24.07 -20.26
CA LYS A 434 18.40 -22.76 -20.72
C LYS A 434 18.98 -22.82 -22.13
N ALA A 435 19.93 -23.73 -22.38
CA ALA A 435 20.57 -23.86 -23.69
C ALA A 435 19.61 -24.37 -24.77
N PHE A 436 18.64 -25.21 -24.40
CA PHE A 436 17.57 -25.66 -25.28
C PHE A 436 16.65 -24.49 -25.67
N PHE A 437 16.17 -23.72 -24.69
CA PHE A 437 15.29 -22.56 -24.94
C PHE A 437 15.97 -21.51 -25.80
N ARG A 438 17.24 -21.17 -25.50
CA ARG A 438 18.03 -20.21 -26.30
C ARG A 438 18.13 -20.59 -27.79
N ARG A 439 18.17 -21.88 -28.11
CA ARG A 439 18.27 -22.37 -29.50
C ARG A 439 16.91 -22.46 -30.20
N ASN A 440 15.83 -22.67 -29.45
CA ASN A 440 14.55 -23.07 -30.02
C ASN A 440 13.42 -22.05 -29.82
N ALA A 441 13.60 -21.01 -29.00
CA ALA A 441 12.54 -20.04 -28.66
C ALA A 441 12.03 -19.20 -29.85
N PHE A 442 12.74 -19.18 -30.97
CA PHE A 442 12.30 -18.50 -32.20
C PHE A 442 11.74 -19.47 -33.24
N HIS A 443 11.77 -20.78 -33.00
CA HIS A 443 11.12 -21.74 -33.88
C HIS A 443 9.61 -21.77 -33.61
N GLU A 444 8.82 -21.81 -34.68
CA GLU A 444 7.38 -22.01 -34.59
C GLU A 444 7.09 -23.38 -33.98
N ILE A 445 6.48 -23.39 -32.79
CA ILE A 445 6.16 -24.61 -32.05
C ILE A 445 5.30 -25.53 -32.91
N GLU A 446 4.40 -24.96 -33.70
CA GLU A 446 3.47 -25.65 -34.61
C GLU A 446 4.18 -26.50 -35.67
N LYS A 447 5.34 -26.05 -36.16
CA LYS A 447 6.18 -26.75 -37.15
C LYS A 447 7.09 -27.83 -36.55
N THR A 448 7.27 -27.85 -35.22
CA THR A 448 8.07 -28.90 -34.55
C THR A 448 7.23 -30.15 -34.29
N LYS A 449 7.68 -31.33 -34.77
CA LYS A 449 6.95 -32.60 -34.61
C LYS A 449 6.96 -33.08 -33.15
N CYS A 450 5.81 -33.53 -32.66
CA CYS A 450 5.73 -34.24 -31.38
C CYS A 450 6.26 -35.66 -31.54
N PHE A 451 6.94 -36.19 -30.52
CA PHE A 451 7.40 -37.58 -30.51
C PHE A 451 6.26 -38.60 -30.55
N ASN A 452 5.09 -38.27 -29.98
CA ASN A 452 3.88 -39.08 -30.09
C ASN A 452 2.80 -38.26 -30.81
N PRO A 453 2.58 -38.46 -32.12
CA PRO A 453 1.64 -37.67 -32.91
C PRO A 453 0.17 -37.90 -32.51
N ASN A 454 -0.18 -39.08 -31.98
CA ASN A 454 -1.55 -39.40 -31.53
C ASN A 454 -2.01 -38.56 -30.32
N ASN A 455 -1.06 -37.95 -29.60
CA ASN A 455 -1.35 -37.06 -28.48
C ASN A 455 -1.79 -35.64 -28.92
N ILE A 456 -1.57 -35.25 -30.18
CA ILE A 456 -1.92 -33.91 -30.70
C ILE A 456 -3.43 -33.74 -30.86
N LEU A 457 -4.14 -34.78 -31.35
CA LEU A 457 -5.60 -34.76 -31.57
C LEU A 457 -6.41 -34.79 -30.27
N ASN A 458 -5.85 -35.36 -29.19
CA ASN A 458 -6.54 -35.52 -27.90
C ASN A 458 -6.08 -34.50 -26.84
N GLY A 459 -5.24 -33.51 -27.21
CA GLY A 459 -4.72 -32.50 -26.28
C GLY A 459 -3.74 -33.02 -25.22
N ILE A 460 -3.26 -34.25 -25.35
CA ILE A 460 -2.33 -34.88 -24.40
C ILE A 460 -0.89 -34.40 -24.72
N ARG A 461 -0.06 -34.15 -23.71
CA ARG A 461 1.31 -33.64 -23.89
C ARG A 461 2.35 -34.60 -23.33
N CYS A 462 3.51 -34.71 -23.97
CA CYS A 462 4.61 -35.52 -23.46
C CYS A 462 5.10 -34.99 -22.11
N ILE A 463 5.28 -35.89 -21.14
CA ILE A 463 5.79 -35.53 -19.81
C ILE A 463 7.29 -35.22 -19.91
N ILE A 464 7.68 -33.99 -19.57
CA ILE A 464 9.07 -33.55 -19.57
C ILE A 464 9.69 -33.78 -18.19
N ARG A 465 10.59 -34.76 -18.10
CA ARG A 465 11.40 -35.12 -16.92
C ARG A 465 12.89 -35.04 -17.24
N TYR A 466 13.75 -35.01 -16.23
CA TYR A 466 15.19 -34.82 -16.42
C TYR A 466 15.82 -35.88 -17.33
N ASP A 467 15.42 -37.13 -17.21
CA ASP A 467 15.82 -38.28 -18.02
C ASP A 467 15.17 -38.32 -19.42
N ALA A 468 13.90 -37.91 -19.53
CA ALA A 468 13.13 -38.03 -20.77
C ALA A 468 13.02 -36.72 -21.60
N LYS A 469 13.62 -35.61 -21.15
CA LYS A 469 13.49 -34.27 -21.78
C LYS A 469 14.00 -34.18 -23.23
N GLN A 470 14.77 -35.14 -23.72
CA GLN A 470 15.25 -35.12 -25.11
C GLN A 470 14.26 -35.78 -26.09
N LYS A 471 13.30 -36.56 -25.58
CA LYS A 471 12.40 -37.36 -26.42
C LYS A 471 11.44 -36.52 -27.27
N CYS A 472 10.96 -35.37 -26.76
CA CYS A 472 10.04 -34.50 -27.50
C CYS A 472 10.44 -33.03 -27.40
N GLN A 473 10.98 -32.47 -28.48
CA GLN A 473 11.41 -31.08 -28.54
C GLN A 473 10.21 -30.11 -28.51
N ARG A 474 9.12 -30.43 -29.23
CA ARG A 474 7.88 -29.63 -29.25
C ARG A 474 7.31 -29.40 -27.85
N CYS A 475 7.01 -30.47 -27.12
CA CYS A 475 6.43 -30.37 -25.77
C CYS A 475 7.39 -29.75 -24.76
N ARG A 476 8.71 -29.93 -24.93
CA ARG A 476 9.71 -29.27 -24.08
C ARG A 476 9.73 -27.77 -24.31
N LEU A 477 9.68 -27.32 -25.56
CA LEU A 477 9.67 -25.90 -25.90
C LEU A 477 8.38 -25.23 -25.42
N LEU A 478 7.24 -25.88 -25.63
CA LEU A 478 5.95 -25.43 -25.09
C LEU A 478 6.01 -25.27 -23.56
N LYS A 479 6.56 -26.26 -22.86
CA LYS A 479 6.71 -26.19 -21.40
C LYS A 479 7.67 -25.08 -20.94
N CYS A 480 8.70 -24.74 -21.72
CA CYS A 480 9.54 -23.58 -21.43
C CYS A 480 8.74 -22.27 -21.45
N PHE A 481 7.95 -22.04 -22.50
CA PHE A 481 7.10 -20.83 -22.58
C PHE A 481 6.02 -20.81 -21.50
N GLU A 482 5.36 -21.93 -21.24
CA GLU A 482 4.34 -22.05 -20.19
C GLU A 482 4.90 -21.88 -18.79
N SER A 483 6.15 -22.32 -18.57
CA SER A 483 6.84 -22.05 -17.31
C SER A 483 7.17 -20.56 -17.14
N GLY A 484 7.07 -19.74 -18.20
CA GLY A 484 7.34 -18.30 -18.17
C GLY A 484 8.71 -17.90 -18.71
N MET A 485 9.41 -18.78 -19.47
CA MET A 485 10.66 -18.40 -20.11
C MET A 485 10.39 -17.39 -21.23
N ARG A 486 11.09 -16.24 -21.20
CA ARG A 486 10.88 -15.14 -22.14
C ARG A 486 11.93 -15.10 -23.24
N LYS A 487 11.50 -15.19 -24.51
CA LYS A 487 12.39 -15.14 -25.68
C LYS A 487 13.04 -13.77 -25.91
N ASP A 488 12.41 -12.70 -25.44
CA ASP A 488 12.92 -11.31 -25.53
C ASP A 488 14.25 -11.10 -24.77
N PHE A 489 14.59 -12.02 -23.86
CA PHE A 489 15.87 -12.03 -23.14
C PHE A 489 16.99 -12.76 -23.92
N ILE A 490 16.70 -13.27 -25.13
CA ILE A 490 17.70 -13.85 -26.03
C ILE A 490 18.17 -12.75 -26.99
N LEU A 491 19.46 -12.40 -26.90
CA LEU A 491 20.08 -11.40 -27.76
C LEU A 491 19.95 -11.75 -29.25
N THR A 492 19.49 -10.80 -30.07
CA THR A 492 19.35 -10.95 -31.52
C THR A 492 20.72 -11.04 -32.23
N PRO A 493 20.79 -11.54 -33.47
CA PRO A 493 22.03 -11.54 -34.25
C PRO A 493 22.65 -10.14 -34.43
N GLU A 494 21.84 -9.08 -34.63
CA GLU A 494 22.34 -7.69 -34.60
C GLU A 494 22.95 -7.33 -33.23
N GLN A 495 22.23 -7.56 -32.13
CA GLN A 495 22.71 -7.22 -30.78
C GLN A 495 23.98 -7.99 -30.39
N LYS A 496 24.11 -9.25 -30.84
CA LYS A 496 25.34 -10.02 -30.69
C LYS A 496 26.47 -9.43 -31.53
N ARG A 497 26.22 -9.06 -32.79
CA ARG A 497 27.20 -8.39 -33.65
C ARG A 497 27.65 -7.05 -33.06
N SER A 498 26.73 -6.20 -32.61
CA SER A 498 27.07 -4.93 -31.94
C SER A 498 27.83 -5.12 -30.64
N LYS A 499 27.47 -6.14 -29.83
CA LYS A 499 28.23 -6.47 -28.61
C LYS A 499 29.62 -7.02 -28.94
N GLN A 500 29.76 -7.79 -30.02
CA GLN A 500 31.03 -8.34 -30.45
C GLN A 500 31.92 -7.28 -31.11
N GLN A 501 31.36 -6.35 -31.87
CA GLN A 501 32.02 -5.14 -32.36
C GLN A 501 32.49 -4.26 -31.21
N CYS A 502 31.63 -4.00 -30.21
CA CYS A 502 31.98 -3.26 -29.01
C CYS A 502 33.10 -3.96 -28.21
N LEU A 503 33.11 -5.30 -28.12
CA LEU A 503 34.18 -6.05 -27.46
C LEU A 503 35.48 -6.06 -28.26
N THR A 504 35.43 -6.14 -29.58
CA THR A 504 36.60 -6.04 -30.47
C THR A 504 37.18 -4.63 -30.44
N GLU A 505 36.33 -3.62 -30.45
CA GLU A 505 36.72 -2.21 -30.34
C GLU A 505 37.31 -1.92 -28.95
N ASN A 506 36.71 -2.43 -27.87
CA ASN A 506 37.29 -2.30 -26.54
C ASN A 506 38.62 -3.08 -26.40
N ARG A 507 38.81 -4.20 -27.11
CA ARG A 507 40.12 -4.87 -27.19
C ARG A 507 41.13 -4.05 -28.00
N ARG A 508 40.68 -3.39 -29.07
CA ARG A 508 41.50 -2.50 -29.89
C ARG A 508 41.92 -1.25 -29.12
N ILE A 509 40.99 -0.61 -28.41
CA ILE A 509 41.24 0.51 -27.50
C ILE A 509 42.16 0.08 -26.36
N ARG A 510 41.95 -1.11 -25.78
CA ARG A 510 42.88 -1.64 -24.77
C ARG A 510 44.27 -1.93 -25.33
N SER A 511 44.40 -2.42 -26.56
CA SER A 511 45.72 -2.62 -27.17
C SER A 511 46.39 -1.29 -27.54
N MET A 512 45.63 -0.27 -27.97
CA MET A 512 46.10 1.10 -28.21
C MET A 512 46.56 1.79 -26.92
N LEU A 513 45.86 1.55 -25.80
CA LEU A 513 46.22 2.10 -24.48
C LEU A 513 47.43 1.40 -23.83
N THR A 514 47.88 0.26 -24.38
CA THR A 514 49.02 -0.52 -23.84
C THR A 514 50.24 -0.53 -24.77
N SER A 515 50.27 0.28 -25.83
CA SER A 515 51.37 0.29 -26.82
C SER A 515 52.15 1.62 -26.90
N SER A 516 52.17 2.40 -25.81
CA SER A 516 53.15 3.48 -25.64
C SER A 516 54.49 3.03 -25.04
N ASP A 517 54.76 1.73 -24.93
CA ASP A 517 56.13 1.21 -24.73
C ASP A 517 56.31 -0.19 -25.36
N ALA A 518 57.39 -0.32 -26.13
CA ALA A 518 58.03 -1.52 -26.72
C ALA A 518 57.59 -2.04 -28.12
N ASN A 519 58.58 -2.01 -29.01
CA ASN A 519 58.67 -2.58 -30.36
C ASN A 519 58.70 -4.12 -30.39
N ASN A 520 58.30 -4.67 -31.56
CA ASN A 520 58.60 -5.97 -32.16
C ASN A 520 58.03 -7.27 -31.53
N ILE A 521 57.19 -8.01 -32.27
CA ILE A 521 57.50 -9.18 -33.14
C ILE A 521 56.18 -9.75 -33.72
N GLN A 522 56.27 -10.24 -34.96
CA GLN A 522 55.26 -10.81 -35.86
C GLN A 522 54.44 -11.99 -35.27
N ASP A 523 53.15 -12.14 -35.66
CA ASP A 523 52.77 -13.25 -36.57
C ASP A 523 51.28 -13.30 -37.01
N THR A 524 51.14 -13.31 -38.34
CA THR A 524 50.23 -13.99 -39.28
C THR A 524 48.75 -14.37 -38.96
N LYS A 525 47.87 -13.88 -39.87
CA LYS A 525 46.49 -14.30 -40.28
C LYS A 525 46.50 -15.74 -40.92
N PRO A 526 45.38 -16.42 -41.31
CA PRO A 526 44.15 -15.85 -41.91
C PRO A 526 42.77 -16.54 -41.68
N GLU A 527 41.77 -15.79 -42.16
CA GLU A 527 40.35 -16.03 -42.51
C GLU A 527 39.87 -17.43 -42.95
N LYS A 528 38.55 -17.66 -42.80
CA LYS A 528 37.66 -18.13 -43.89
C LYS A 528 36.16 -17.92 -43.55
N SER A 529 35.47 -17.19 -44.43
CA SER A 529 34.04 -17.33 -44.79
C SER A 529 33.99 -17.84 -46.26
N PRO A 530 32.87 -17.91 -47.01
CA PRO A 530 31.42 -17.93 -46.73
C PRO A 530 30.65 -19.02 -47.55
N SER A 531 29.32 -19.18 -47.36
CA SER A 531 28.34 -19.42 -48.46
C SER A 531 26.88 -19.49 -47.94
N THR A 532 25.94 -18.61 -48.34
CA THR A 532 25.06 -18.55 -49.55
C THR A 532 23.99 -19.67 -49.64
N TYR A 533 22.70 -19.50 -50.00
CA TYR A 533 21.97 -18.53 -50.85
C TYR A 533 20.42 -18.62 -50.65
N ASN A 534 19.71 -17.47 -50.80
CA ASN A 534 18.45 -17.18 -51.55
C ASN A 534 17.12 -17.94 -51.27
N LYS A 535 15.91 -17.42 -51.52
CA LYS A 535 15.25 -16.12 -51.79
C LYS A 535 13.73 -16.42 -51.86
N CYS A 536 12.86 -15.46 -51.50
CA CYS A 536 11.79 -14.92 -52.37
C CYS A 536 10.82 -14.03 -51.57
N ASP A 537 10.67 -12.78 -52.01
CA ASP A 537 9.63 -11.79 -51.65
C ASP A 537 8.29 -12.11 -52.38
N PRO A 538 7.13 -11.48 -52.06
CA PRO A 538 6.88 -10.04 -52.25
C PRO A 538 6.21 -9.30 -51.05
N ALA A 539 6.59 -8.03 -50.93
CA ALA A 539 6.02 -6.89 -50.20
C ALA A 539 4.63 -7.03 -49.50
N ILE A 540 4.62 -6.79 -48.18
CA ILE A 540 3.69 -5.87 -47.50
C ILE A 540 4.52 -5.04 -46.53
N ASP A 541 4.55 -3.73 -46.77
CA ASP A 541 5.17 -2.73 -45.93
C ASP A 541 4.44 -2.65 -44.58
N PHE A 542 5.15 -2.89 -43.50
CA PHE A 542 4.73 -2.52 -42.15
C PHE A 542 5.93 -2.01 -41.36
N SER A 543 6.57 -0.99 -41.92
CA SER A 543 7.51 -0.13 -41.24
C SER A 543 6.78 0.84 -40.30
N SER A 544 6.76 0.54 -39.00
CA SER A 544 6.86 1.57 -37.94
C SER A 544 6.99 0.94 -36.55
N SER A 545 8.25 0.82 -36.16
CA SER A 545 8.67 0.80 -34.76
C SER A 545 8.09 2.02 -34.02
N SER A 546 7.24 1.81 -33.01
CA SER A 546 6.89 2.90 -32.08
C SER A 546 8.09 3.20 -31.18
N SER A 547 8.79 4.27 -31.53
CA SER A 547 9.86 4.91 -30.78
C SER A 547 9.39 5.35 -29.38
N CYS A 548 10.28 5.23 -28.38
CA CYS A 548 10.10 5.72 -27.01
C CYS A 548 10.23 7.25 -26.88
N TYR A 549 10.60 7.94 -27.96
CA TYR A 549 10.92 9.38 -27.98
C TYR A 549 9.76 10.22 -28.53
N LEU A 550 9.83 11.54 -28.30
CA LEU A 550 8.88 12.49 -28.89
C LEU A 550 9.04 12.54 -30.42
N THR A 551 7.91 12.53 -31.12
CA THR A 551 7.83 12.74 -32.57
C THR A 551 7.68 14.23 -32.89
N GLU A 552 7.85 14.63 -34.16
CA GLU A 552 7.58 16.01 -34.60
C GLU A 552 6.14 16.44 -34.34
N ALA A 553 5.19 15.52 -34.50
CA ALA A 553 3.78 15.74 -34.18
C ALA A 553 3.55 16.00 -32.68
N ASP A 554 4.33 15.34 -31.81
CA ASP A 554 4.24 15.57 -30.37
C ASP A 554 4.77 16.95 -29.98
N TRP A 555 5.90 17.37 -30.55
CA TRP A 555 6.43 18.71 -30.32
C TRP A 555 5.46 19.79 -30.79
N SER A 556 4.84 19.59 -31.94
CA SER A 556 3.80 20.50 -32.47
C SER A 556 2.60 20.57 -31.52
N CYS A 557 2.16 19.43 -30.98
CA CYS A 557 1.09 19.37 -29.98
C CYS A 557 1.47 20.10 -28.68
N LEU A 558 2.70 19.91 -28.17
CA LEU A 558 3.19 20.59 -26.97
C LEU A 558 3.23 22.12 -27.15
N HIS A 559 3.74 22.60 -28.29
CA HIS A 559 3.76 24.02 -28.61
C HIS A 559 2.36 24.61 -28.71
N TYR A 560 1.42 23.88 -29.32
CA TYR A 560 0.03 24.30 -29.40
C TYR A 560 -0.59 24.44 -28.00
N ILE A 561 -0.42 23.45 -27.12
CA ILE A 561 -0.91 23.49 -25.73
C ILE A 561 -0.35 24.70 -24.98
N GLN A 562 0.96 24.95 -25.13
CA GLN A 562 1.62 26.07 -24.47
C GLN A 562 1.07 27.41 -24.97
N HIS A 563 0.89 27.57 -26.28
CA HIS A 563 0.32 28.77 -26.88
C HIS A 563 -1.13 28.99 -26.43
N ALA A 564 -1.96 27.94 -26.45
CA ALA A 564 -3.35 27.98 -25.99
C ALA A 564 -3.47 28.38 -24.51
N TYR A 565 -2.55 27.90 -23.67
CA TYR A 565 -2.50 28.31 -22.27
C TYR A 565 -2.12 29.79 -22.13
N LEU A 566 -1.07 30.24 -22.80
CA LEU A 566 -0.61 31.64 -22.71
C LEU A 566 -1.65 32.62 -23.25
N SER A 567 -2.30 32.32 -24.37
CA SER A 567 -3.39 33.14 -24.92
C SER A 567 -4.57 33.25 -23.94
N SER A 568 -4.89 32.15 -23.23
CA SER A 568 -6.00 32.14 -22.28
C SER A 568 -5.79 33.05 -21.07
N LEU A 569 -4.54 33.34 -20.69
CA LEU A 569 -4.23 34.25 -19.57
C LEU A 569 -4.67 35.69 -19.88
N GLN A 570 -4.72 36.07 -21.15
CA GLN A 570 -5.15 37.40 -21.60
C GLN A 570 -6.67 37.49 -21.83
N SER A 571 -7.40 36.37 -21.67
CA SER A 571 -8.84 36.32 -21.96
C SER A 571 -9.72 36.98 -20.90
N SER A 572 -9.16 37.32 -19.74
CA SER A 572 -9.84 37.98 -18.63
C SER A 572 -8.83 38.85 -17.89
N PRO A 573 -9.21 40.05 -17.38
CA PRO A 573 -8.32 40.89 -16.60
C PRO A 573 -7.84 40.17 -15.32
N SER A 574 -6.76 40.68 -14.72
CA SER A 574 -6.34 40.20 -13.40
C SER A 574 -7.36 40.64 -12.34
N ALA A 575 -7.68 39.75 -11.41
CA ALA A 575 -8.44 40.04 -10.20
C ALA A 575 -7.82 41.21 -9.43
N SER A 576 -6.48 41.32 -9.40
CA SER A 576 -5.78 42.45 -8.76
C SER A 576 -6.08 43.81 -9.38
N SER A 577 -6.49 43.86 -10.66
CA SER A 577 -6.85 45.09 -11.35
C SER A 577 -8.32 45.50 -11.19
N VAL A 578 -9.17 44.57 -10.72
CA VAL A 578 -10.64 44.75 -10.65
C VAL A 578 -11.15 44.77 -9.21
N ILE A 579 -10.56 43.97 -8.32
CA ILE A 579 -11.01 43.81 -6.93
C ILE A 579 -10.22 44.73 -6.00
N SER A 580 -10.93 45.62 -5.30
CA SER A 580 -10.36 46.48 -4.27
C SER A 580 -9.97 45.69 -3.01
N LEU A 581 -8.86 46.10 -2.37
CA LEU A 581 -8.29 45.52 -1.15
C LEU A 581 -9.09 45.80 0.15
N GLU A 582 -10.38 46.12 0.03
CA GLU A 582 -11.19 46.48 1.20
C GLU A 582 -11.36 45.28 2.13
N LEU A 583 -11.17 45.52 3.43
CA LEU A 583 -11.37 44.49 4.45
C LEU A 583 -12.83 44.05 4.40
N ALA A 584 -13.04 42.75 4.21
CA ALA A 584 -14.37 42.16 4.31
C ALA A 584 -14.97 42.49 5.68
N PRO A 585 -16.16 43.11 5.74
CA PRO A 585 -16.78 43.56 7.01
C PRO A 585 -17.17 42.38 7.90
N ASP A 586 -17.41 41.22 7.31
CA ASP A 586 -17.73 39.98 7.99
C ASP A 586 -17.20 38.76 7.21
N LYS A 587 -17.33 37.59 7.84
CA LYS A 587 -16.80 36.33 7.32
C LYS A 587 -17.52 35.85 6.04
N MET A 588 -18.80 36.17 5.85
CA MET A 588 -19.54 35.84 4.63
C MET A 588 -18.99 36.64 3.45
N SER A 589 -18.81 37.96 3.61
CA SER A 589 -18.16 38.79 2.59
C SER A 589 -16.75 38.29 2.25
N ALA A 590 -16.00 37.81 3.26
CA ALA A 590 -14.68 37.21 3.01
C ALA A 590 -14.78 35.94 2.13
N TYR A 591 -15.77 35.09 2.34
CA TYR A 591 -16.01 33.93 1.46
C TYR A 591 -16.36 34.37 0.03
N MET A 592 -17.24 35.36 -0.13
CA MET A 592 -17.61 35.87 -1.45
C MET A 592 -16.41 36.43 -2.20
N ASN A 593 -15.61 37.27 -1.55
CA ASN A 593 -14.37 37.82 -2.13
C ASN A 593 -13.44 36.69 -2.61
N THR A 594 -13.28 35.62 -1.82
CA THR A 594 -12.46 34.48 -2.26
C THR A 594 -13.03 33.78 -3.49
N LEU A 595 -14.36 33.63 -3.61
CA LEU A 595 -15.00 32.99 -4.75
C LEU A 595 -14.94 33.87 -6.00
N ASP A 596 -15.10 35.18 -5.87
CA ASP A 596 -14.97 36.14 -6.96
C ASP A 596 -13.55 36.17 -7.51
N ILE A 597 -12.52 36.11 -6.65
CA ILE A 597 -11.13 35.95 -7.09
C ILE A 597 -10.94 34.65 -7.88
N GLN A 598 -11.48 33.51 -7.38
CA GLN A 598 -11.38 32.24 -8.10
C GLN A 598 -12.16 32.24 -9.43
N ASN A 599 -13.19 33.07 -9.57
CA ASN A 599 -13.95 33.20 -10.80
C ASN A 599 -13.08 33.66 -11.99
N PHE A 600 -12.16 34.61 -11.77
CA PHE A 600 -11.21 35.04 -12.81
C PHE A 600 -10.32 33.89 -13.28
N ALA A 601 -9.81 33.07 -12.35
CA ALA A 601 -9.03 31.88 -12.66
C ALA A 601 -9.87 30.82 -13.41
N ALA A 602 -11.14 30.64 -13.03
CA ALA A 602 -12.06 29.73 -13.69
C ALA A 602 -12.27 30.09 -15.17
N VAL A 603 -12.52 31.38 -15.46
CA VAL A 603 -12.72 31.87 -16.83
C VAL A 603 -11.48 31.63 -17.69
N LYS A 604 -10.28 32.00 -17.19
CA LYS A 604 -9.01 31.77 -17.90
C LYS A 604 -8.81 30.26 -18.19
N LEU A 605 -9.08 29.39 -17.23
CA LEU A 605 -8.97 27.93 -17.42
C LEU A 605 -10.01 27.36 -18.39
N ILE A 606 -11.25 27.86 -18.39
CA ILE A 606 -12.28 27.46 -19.36
C ILE A 606 -11.84 27.86 -20.78
N ASN A 607 -11.31 29.06 -20.97
CA ASN A 607 -10.80 29.50 -22.27
C ASN A 607 -9.56 28.72 -22.72
N PHE A 608 -8.74 28.23 -21.79
CA PHE A 608 -7.65 27.30 -22.10
C PHE A 608 -8.18 25.96 -22.62
N ILE A 609 -9.05 25.28 -21.86
CA ILE A 609 -9.54 23.94 -22.22
C ILE A 609 -10.38 23.94 -23.51
N ARG A 610 -11.12 25.02 -23.80
CA ARG A 610 -11.88 25.17 -25.06
C ARG A 610 -11.01 25.26 -26.31
N GLN A 611 -9.74 25.65 -26.17
CA GLN A 611 -8.79 25.62 -27.28
C GLN A 611 -8.23 24.22 -27.51
N ILE A 612 -8.49 23.24 -26.64
CA ILE A 612 -7.96 21.88 -26.79
C ILE A 612 -8.88 21.08 -27.74
N PRO A 613 -8.36 20.56 -28.88
CA PRO A 613 -9.19 19.92 -29.90
C PRO A 613 -10.05 18.78 -29.35
N GLU A 614 -9.49 17.89 -28.55
CA GLU A 614 -10.21 16.74 -27.99
C GLU A 614 -11.26 17.13 -26.96
N PHE A 615 -11.20 18.36 -26.42
CA PHE A 615 -12.26 18.88 -25.56
C PHE A 615 -13.37 19.49 -26.41
N GLU A 616 -13.02 20.31 -27.40
CA GLU A 616 -14.00 21.01 -28.23
C GLU A 616 -14.79 20.06 -29.15
N GLU A 617 -14.20 18.93 -29.53
CA GLU A 617 -14.84 17.84 -30.29
C GLU A 617 -15.84 16.99 -29.47
N LEU A 618 -15.95 17.20 -28.16
CA LEU A 618 -16.93 16.50 -27.32
C LEU A 618 -18.31 17.16 -27.40
N ASP A 619 -19.34 16.35 -27.17
CA ASP A 619 -20.71 16.85 -27.04
C ASP A 619 -20.79 17.93 -25.95
N GLU A 620 -21.66 18.92 -26.16
CA GLU A 620 -21.84 20.05 -25.23
C GLU A 620 -22.18 19.59 -23.81
N SER A 621 -23.00 18.54 -23.67
CA SER A 621 -23.32 17.92 -22.38
C SER A 621 -22.06 17.37 -21.68
N ASP A 622 -21.18 16.68 -22.42
CA ASP A 622 -19.96 16.09 -21.86
C ASP A 622 -18.94 17.16 -21.50
N ARG A 623 -18.80 18.21 -22.33
CA ARG A 623 -17.97 19.39 -22.02
C ARG A 623 -18.43 20.05 -20.72
N LEU A 624 -19.74 20.25 -20.56
CA LEU A 624 -20.32 20.84 -19.36
C LEU A 624 -20.05 19.98 -18.12
N LEU A 625 -20.21 18.66 -18.22
CA LEU A 625 -19.94 17.73 -17.13
C LEU A 625 -18.47 17.75 -16.71
N LEU A 626 -17.54 17.67 -17.66
CA LEU A 626 -16.11 17.68 -17.37
C LEU A 626 -15.70 18.99 -16.69
N VAL A 627 -16.18 20.14 -17.16
CA VAL A 627 -15.94 21.44 -16.52
C VAL A 627 -16.51 21.46 -15.11
N LYS A 628 -17.78 21.09 -14.97
CA LYS A 628 -18.51 21.13 -13.70
C LYS A 628 -17.80 20.31 -12.61
N TYR A 629 -17.33 19.12 -12.93
CA TYR A 629 -16.78 18.19 -11.93
C TYR A 629 -15.25 18.23 -11.80
N ASN A 630 -14.51 18.72 -12.80
CA ASN A 630 -13.04 18.68 -12.76
C ASN A 630 -12.37 20.06 -12.75
N LEU A 631 -13.04 21.16 -13.11
CA LEU A 631 -12.36 22.46 -13.24
C LEU A 631 -11.71 22.94 -11.93
N ILE A 632 -12.38 22.75 -10.78
CA ILE A 632 -11.83 23.13 -9.47
C ILE A 632 -10.52 22.37 -9.17
N LEU A 633 -10.38 21.14 -9.67
CA LEU A 633 -9.15 20.36 -9.49
C LEU A 633 -7.93 21.02 -10.15
N LEU A 634 -8.15 21.83 -11.19
CA LEU A 634 -7.08 22.50 -11.94
C LEU A 634 -6.54 23.72 -11.18
N PHE A 635 -7.31 24.31 -10.24
CA PHE A 635 -6.88 25.50 -9.49
C PHE A 635 -5.57 25.27 -8.74
N ALA A 636 -5.39 24.12 -8.09
CA ALA A 636 -4.15 23.82 -7.38
C ALA A 636 -2.93 23.79 -8.32
N ILE A 637 -3.09 23.29 -9.54
CA ILE A 637 -2.00 23.23 -10.54
C ILE A 637 -1.74 24.63 -11.12
N ARG A 638 -2.80 25.40 -11.40
CA ARG A 638 -2.70 26.78 -11.88
C ARG A 638 -2.03 27.70 -10.85
N HIS A 639 -2.40 27.59 -9.59
CA HIS A 639 -1.84 28.38 -8.50
C HIS A 639 -0.38 28.03 -8.25
N ALA A 640 0.02 26.78 -8.44
CA ALA A 640 1.41 26.37 -8.30
C ALA A 640 2.35 27.04 -9.33
N LEU A 641 1.84 27.41 -10.52
CA LEU A 641 2.63 28.12 -11.54
C LEU A 641 2.96 29.56 -11.13
N THR A 642 2.20 30.14 -10.20
CA THR A 642 2.36 31.52 -9.72
C THR A 642 2.59 31.59 -8.21
N PHE A 643 2.97 30.47 -7.61
CA PHE A 643 3.21 30.35 -6.17
C PHE A 643 4.66 30.71 -5.83
N ASP A 644 4.84 31.73 -4.99
CA ASP A 644 6.13 32.08 -4.39
C ASP A 644 6.37 31.18 -3.18
N THR A 645 7.34 30.27 -3.30
CA THR A 645 7.67 29.33 -2.23
C THR A 645 8.36 29.96 -1.02
N THR A 646 8.90 31.17 -1.15
CA THR A 646 9.59 31.88 -0.07
C THR A 646 8.61 32.68 0.78
N ARG A 647 7.73 33.43 0.11
CA ARG A 647 6.68 34.24 0.77
C ARG A 647 5.41 33.43 1.07
N GLU A 648 5.29 32.26 0.46
CA GLU A 648 4.09 31.41 0.47
C GLU A 648 2.83 32.19 0.06
N VAL A 649 2.90 32.95 -1.03
CA VAL A 649 1.77 33.69 -1.62
C VAL A 649 1.57 33.28 -3.07
N ILE A 650 0.35 33.47 -3.58
CA ILE A 650 -0.02 33.14 -4.97
C ILE A 650 -0.30 34.44 -5.70
N TYR A 651 0.42 34.67 -6.79
CA TYR A 651 0.16 35.79 -7.69
C TYR A 651 -0.91 35.39 -8.72
N ASP A 652 -1.70 36.35 -9.17
CA ASP A 652 -2.76 36.11 -10.15
C ASP A 652 -2.17 35.80 -11.53
N ASP A 653 -1.43 36.75 -12.09
CA ASP A 653 -0.66 36.58 -13.32
C ASP A 653 0.83 36.78 -13.01
N ASN A 654 1.69 35.96 -13.60
CA ASN A 654 3.13 36.04 -13.38
C ASN A 654 3.80 36.12 -14.76
N ILE A 655 3.75 37.30 -15.37
CA ILE A 655 4.18 37.46 -16.75
C ILE A 655 5.63 37.96 -16.87
N ASN A 656 6.21 38.77 -15.97
CA ASN A 656 7.66 39.04 -15.97
C ASN A 656 8.18 39.85 -14.75
N SER A 657 9.33 39.39 -14.23
CA SER A 657 10.47 40.03 -13.50
C SER A 657 10.33 41.17 -12.47
N SER A 658 9.18 41.80 -12.21
CA SER A 658 9.04 42.67 -11.03
C SER A 658 7.59 42.79 -10.58
N VAL A 659 7.25 42.09 -9.50
CA VAL A 659 5.96 42.22 -8.81
C VAL A 659 5.87 43.62 -8.23
N SER A 660 4.80 44.36 -8.55
CA SER A 660 4.56 45.67 -7.96
C SER A 660 4.16 45.55 -6.49
N PRO A 661 4.43 46.56 -5.63
CA PRO A 661 4.00 46.54 -4.23
C PRO A 661 2.48 46.33 -4.06
N ALA A 662 1.68 46.81 -5.01
CA ALA A 662 0.23 46.62 -5.02
C ALA A 662 -0.15 45.15 -5.27
N GLU A 663 0.52 44.48 -6.21
CA GLU A 663 0.29 43.05 -6.48
C GLU A 663 0.76 42.16 -5.33
N GLU A 664 1.88 42.51 -4.67
CA GLU A 664 2.34 41.82 -3.46
C GLU A 664 1.34 41.98 -2.31
N ALA A 665 0.84 43.21 -2.07
CA ALA A 665 -0.20 43.47 -1.08
C ALA A 665 -1.49 42.68 -1.38
N PHE A 666 -1.91 42.65 -2.65
CA PHE A 666 -3.05 41.84 -3.09
C PHE A 666 -2.85 40.35 -2.83
N ALA A 667 -1.69 39.79 -3.16
CA ALA A 667 -1.38 38.38 -2.92
C ALA A 667 -1.40 38.03 -1.42
N HIS A 668 -0.86 38.90 -0.56
CA HIS A 668 -0.92 38.75 0.89
C HIS A 668 -2.34 38.87 1.45
N HIS A 669 -3.15 39.77 0.88
CA HIS A 669 -4.57 39.89 1.24
C HIS A 669 -5.34 38.62 0.88
N CYS A 670 -5.14 38.09 -0.34
CA CYS A 670 -5.73 36.81 -0.78
C CYS A 670 -5.37 35.65 0.17
N LYS A 671 -4.10 35.53 0.58
CA LYS A 671 -3.67 34.54 1.57
C LYS A 671 -4.39 34.70 2.91
N SER A 672 -4.52 35.95 3.37
CA SER A 672 -5.18 36.27 4.65
C SER A 672 -6.67 35.92 4.60
N LEU A 673 -7.36 36.27 3.51
CA LEU A 673 -8.75 35.87 3.26
C LEU A 673 -8.89 34.35 3.26
N TYR A 674 -7.99 33.63 2.57
CA TYR A 674 -8.03 32.17 2.50
C TYR A 674 -7.87 31.53 3.90
N ILE A 675 -6.95 32.03 4.72
CA ILE A 675 -6.76 31.56 6.10
C ILE A 675 -7.99 31.89 6.97
N LEU A 676 -8.57 33.08 6.83
CA LEU A 676 -9.75 33.50 7.58
C LEU A 676 -10.98 32.63 7.23
N CYS A 677 -11.17 32.38 5.94
CA CYS A 677 -12.29 31.62 5.40
C CYS A 677 -12.15 30.12 5.69
N TYR A 678 -11.00 29.51 5.42
CA TYR A 678 -10.85 28.06 5.43
C TYR A 678 -10.06 27.52 6.64
N GLY A 679 -9.43 28.41 7.41
CA GLY A 679 -8.62 28.06 8.57
C GLY A 679 -7.17 27.72 8.24
N TYR A 680 -6.32 27.85 9.26
CA TYR A 680 -4.88 27.65 9.16
C TYR A 680 -4.50 26.22 8.71
N GLU A 681 -5.21 25.21 9.20
CA GLU A 681 -4.95 23.80 8.89
C GLU A 681 -5.18 23.48 7.40
N PHE A 682 -6.25 24.02 6.83
CA PHE A 682 -6.55 23.87 5.41
C PHE A 682 -5.51 24.61 4.57
N ASN A 683 -5.16 25.85 4.93
CA ASN A 683 -4.11 26.60 4.26
C ASN A 683 -2.76 25.87 4.28
N ARG A 684 -2.38 25.28 5.42
CA ARG A 684 -1.14 24.49 5.54
C ARG A 684 -1.14 23.27 4.61
N LEU A 685 -2.27 22.55 4.53
CA LEU A 685 -2.40 21.40 3.65
C LEU A 685 -2.34 21.80 2.17
N PHE A 686 -3.06 22.86 1.80
CA PHE A 686 -3.07 23.40 0.43
C PHE A 686 -1.67 23.86 0.01
N THR A 687 -0.99 24.65 0.85
CA THR A 687 0.38 25.13 0.63
C THR A 687 1.36 23.95 0.48
N SER A 688 1.22 22.89 1.29
CA SER A 688 2.03 21.66 1.13
C SER A 688 1.81 20.97 -0.21
N ILE A 689 0.59 20.99 -0.76
CA ILE A 689 0.31 20.48 -2.10
C ILE A 689 0.98 21.37 -3.15
N LEU A 690 0.89 22.70 -3.03
CA LEU A 690 1.55 23.63 -3.96
C LEU A 690 3.07 23.42 -4.01
N HIS A 691 3.74 23.29 -2.86
CA HIS A 691 5.18 22.94 -2.82
C HIS A 691 5.48 21.60 -3.51
N THR A 692 4.59 20.62 -3.37
CA THR A 692 4.74 19.32 -4.04
C THR A 692 4.61 19.47 -5.56
N ILE A 693 3.67 20.28 -6.03
CA ILE A 693 3.48 20.57 -7.46
C ILE A 693 4.70 21.31 -8.01
N VAL A 694 5.12 22.41 -7.38
CA VAL A 694 6.31 23.18 -7.79
C VAL A 694 7.54 22.28 -7.89
N SER A 695 7.77 21.41 -6.90
CA SER A 695 8.89 20.44 -6.93
C SER A 695 8.78 19.40 -8.05
N LEU A 696 7.58 19.05 -8.51
CA LEU A 696 7.37 18.06 -9.58
C LEU A 696 7.45 18.69 -10.96
N VAL A 697 6.92 19.90 -11.10
CA VAL A 697 6.92 20.71 -12.32
C VAL A 697 8.33 21.24 -12.61
N ASP A 698 9.12 21.55 -11.57
CA ASP A 698 10.55 21.85 -11.69
C ASP A 698 10.82 23.02 -12.66
N ASN A 699 10.02 24.09 -12.53
CA ASN A 699 10.00 25.28 -13.40
C ASN A 699 9.68 25.01 -14.89
N ASP A 700 9.20 23.82 -15.25
CA ASP A 700 8.77 23.50 -16.61
C ASP A 700 7.24 23.62 -16.75
N PRO A 701 6.72 24.75 -17.27
CA PRO A 701 5.28 25.00 -17.33
C PRO A 701 4.52 23.99 -18.21
N VAL A 702 5.19 23.33 -19.15
CA VAL A 702 4.59 22.31 -20.03
C VAL A 702 4.12 21.12 -19.20
N ILE A 703 4.86 20.74 -18.15
CA ILE A 703 4.45 19.66 -17.24
C ILE A 703 3.14 20.04 -16.55
N ALA A 704 3.01 21.26 -16.03
CA ALA A 704 1.79 21.71 -15.37
C ALA A 704 0.59 21.75 -16.34
N GLN A 705 0.80 22.21 -17.56
CA GLN A 705 -0.22 22.24 -18.62
C GLN A 705 -0.72 20.83 -18.94
N LEU A 706 0.19 19.88 -19.15
CA LEU A 706 -0.17 18.48 -19.37
C LEU A 706 -0.88 17.87 -18.16
N LEU A 707 -0.49 18.23 -16.93
CA LEU A 707 -1.21 17.79 -15.72
C LEU A 707 -2.63 18.33 -15.67
N MET A 708 -2.87 19.59 -16.06
CA MET A 708 -4.22 20.15 -16.16
C MET A 708 -5.06 19.39 -17.19
N LEU A 709 -4.50 19.04 -18.35
CA LEU A 709 -5.19 18.23 -19.36
C LEU A 709 -5.48 16.81 -18.87
N ASN A 710 -4.54 16.17 -18.17
CA ASN A 710 -4.81 14.87 -17.55
C ASN A 710 -5.95 14.96 -16.53
N MET A 711 -6.06 16.05 -15.77
CA MET A 711 -7.11 16.24 -14.75
C MET A 711 -8.49 16.55 -15.33
N ILE A 712 -8.59 17.39 -16.37
CA ILE A 712 -9.90 17.76 -16.96
C ILE A 712 -10.59 16.56 -17.63
N PHE A 713 -9.83 15.68 -18.28
CA PHE A 713 -10.35 14.45 -18.91
C PHE A 713 -10.45 13.26 -17.95
N LEU A 714 -10.28 13.46 -16.63
CA LEU A 714 -10.63 12.42 -15.67
C LEU A 714 -12.14 12.23 -15.66
N LYS A 715 -12.57 11.00 -15.39
CA LYS A 715 -13.97 10.74 -15.05
C LYS A 715 -14.26 11.26 -13.62
N GLY A 716 -14.30 12.59 -13.48
CA GLY A 716 -14.92 13.34 -12.39
C GLY A 716 -14.39 13.12 -10.96
N LEU A 717 -14.85 13.99 -10.06
CA LEU A 717 -15.16 13.69 -8.66
C LEU A 717 -16.36 12.70 -8.51
N SER A 718 -16.58 11.83 -9.49
CA SER A 718 -17.66 10.86 -9.78
C SER A 718 -17.88 9.74 -8.73
N ALA A 719 -17.50 10.01 -7.49
CA ALA A 719 -17.68 9.13 -6.35
C ALA A 719 -18.53 9.75 -5.24
N ILE A 720 -19.20 10.87 -5.49
CA ILE A 720 -19.86 11.66 -4.44
C ILE A 720 -21.39 11.75 -4.62
N ASP A 721 -21.94 11.67 -5.83
CA ASP A 721 -23.39 11.59 -6.05
C ASP A 721 -23.75 10.45 -7.01
N ASP A 722 -24.64 9.56 -6.57
CA ASP A 722 -25.19 8.45 -7.37
C ASP A 722 -26.17 8.94 -8.47
N GLN A 723 -26.34 10.26 -8.63
CA GLN A 723 -27.21 10.94 -9.61
C GLN A 723 -26.44 11.64 -10.75
N GLU A 724 -25.14 11.41 -10.92
CA GLU A 724 -24.37 12.02 -12.01
C GLU A 724 -24.86 11.48 -13.38
N SER A 725 -25.22 12.38 -14.30
CA SER A 725 -25.51 12.01 -15.68
C SER A 725 -24.26 11.38 -16.32
N SER A 726 -24.44 10.22 -16.93
CA SER A 726 -23.34 9.55 -17.63
C SER A 726 -22.86 10.40 -18.81
N LEU A 727 -21.55 10.48 -19.00
CA LEU A 727 -20.98 10.99 -20.24
C LEU A 727 -21.57 10.24 -21.44
N ASN A 728 -21.95 10.98 -22.48
CA ASN A 728 -22.48 10.45 -23.72
C ASN A 728 -21.38 9.69 -24.49
N ASP A 729 -20.20 10.28 -24.64
CA ASP A 729 -19.02 9.67 -25.30
C ASP A 729 -17.84 9.54 -24.32
N GLY A 730 -18.04 8.70 -23.30
CA GLY A 730 -16.98 8.35 -22.35
C GLY A 730 -15.75 7.69 -22.99
N GLN A 731 -15.87 7.15 -24.21
CA GLN A 731 -14.76 6.54 -24.92
C GLN A 731 -13.83 7.63 -25.48
N ARG A 732 -14.36 8.68 -26.12
CA ARG A 732 -13.56 9.81 -26.62
C ARG A 732 -12.84 10.54 -25.49
N VAL A 733 -13.51 10.75 -24.36
CA VAL A 733 -12.88 11.31 -23.14
C VAL A 733 -11.71 10.44 -22.66
N PHE A 734 -11.87 9.11 -22.65
CA PHE A 734 -10.78 8.20 -22.26
C PHE A 734 -9.61 8.22 -23.25
N HIS A 735 -9.88 8.35 -24.56
CA HIS A 735 -8.83 8.50 -25.57
C HIS A 735 -8.06 9.81 -25.39
N ALA A 736 -8.75 10.92 -25.15
CA ALA A 736 -8.13 12.21 -24.85
C ALA A 736 -7.24 12.14 -23.61
N HIS A 737 -7.74 11.57 -22.50
CA HIS A 737 -6.95 11.35 -21.29
C HIS A 737 -5.70 10.51 -21.59
N THR A 738 -5.85 9.39 -22.30
CA THR A 738 -4.74 8.49 -22.65
C THR A 738 -3.69 9.18 -23.53
N LYS A 739 -4.12 10.00 -24.50
CA LYS A 739 -3.23 10.80 -25.35
C LYS A 739 -2.33 11.70 -24.50
N TYR A 740 -2.92 12.48 -23.59
CA TYR A 740 -2.17 13.43 -22.76
C TYR A 740 -1.34 12.76 -21.66
N THR A 741 -1.74 11.58 -21.17
CA THR A 741 -0.89 10.77 -20.27
C THR A 741 0.35 10.28 -21.00
N ASN A 742 0.21 9.76 -22.22
CA ASN A 742 1.33 9.26 -23.02
C ASN A 742 2.27 10.39 -23.47
N LEU A 743 1.71 11.55 -23.82
CA LEU A 743 2.48 12.73 -24.18
C LEU A 743 3.32 13.23 -22.98
N LEU A 744 2.73 13.29 -21.78
CA LEU A 744 3.45 13.60 -20.55
C LEU A 744 4.56 12.59 -20.25
N PHE A 745 4.31 11.29 -20.41
CA PHE A 745 5.32 10.28 -20.15
C PHE A 745 6.52 10.38 -21.10
N ARG A 746 6.26 10.56 -22.41
CA ARG A 746 7.32 10.77 -23.41
C ARG A 746 8.09 12.07 -23.16
N TYR A 747 7.38 13.15 -22.82
CA TYR A 747 8.02 14.42 -22.49
C TYR A 747 8.95 14.32 -21.27
N LEU A 748 8.54 13.59 -20.23
CA LEU A 748 9.38 13.34 -19.06
C LEU A 748 10.60 12.47 -19.39
N ILE A 749 10.48 11.48 -20.28
CA ILE A 749 11.60 10.67 -20.76
C ILE A 749 12.57 11.51 -21.60
N GLU A 750 12.08 12.46 -22.39
CA GLU A 750 12.94 13.34 -23.19
C GLU A 750 13.74 14.30 -22.29
N ARG A 751 13.10 14.85 -21.25
CA ARG A 751 13.72 15.83 -20.34
C ARG A 751 14.60 15.20 -19.24
N THR A 752 14.43 13.91 -18.95
CA THR A 752 15.10 13.21 -17.84
C THR A 752 15.50 11.79 -18.22
N SER A 753 15.97 10.96 -17.29
CA SER A 753 16.15 9.53 -17.58
C SER A 753 14.84 8.75 -17.46
N PHE A 754 14.70 7.62 -18.16
CA PHE A 754 13.53 6.74 -18.07
C PHE A 754 13.14 6.39 -16.62
N ASP A 755 14.12 6.02 -15.78
CA ASP A 755 13.89 5.70 -14.36
C ASP A 755 13.38 6.92 -13.56
N THR A 756 13.86 8.11 -13.89
CA THR A 756 13.43 9.37 -13.27
C THR A 756 12.02 9.73 -13.72
N ALA A 757 11.72 9.57 -15.02
CA ALA A 757 10.40 9.80 -15.59
C ALA A 757 9.33 8.89 -14.97
N VAL A 758 9.61 7.59 -14.82
CA VAL A 758 8.71 6.63 -14.14
C VAL A 758 8.50 7.03 -12.68
N THR A 759 9.56 7.44 -11.98
CA THR A 759 9.45 7.88 -10.58
C THR A 759 8.64 9.18 -10.45
N LYS A 760 8.85 10.17 -11.35
CA LYS A 760 8.07 11.41 -11.41
C LYS A 760 6.60 11.10 -11.71
N LEU A 761 6.30 10.20 -12.64
CA LEU A 761 4.93 9.78 -12.96
C LEU A 761 4.20 9.13 -11.77
N MET A 762 4.86 8.26 -11.02
CA MET A 762 4.26 7.66 -9.81
C MET A 762 3.95 8.70 -8.74
N ARG A 763 4.81 9.71 -8.58
CA ARG A 763 4.56 10.84 -7.66
C ARG A 763 3.43 11.75 -8.16
N ILE A 764 3.32 11.94 -9.47
CA ILE A 764 2.20 12.65 -10.11
C ILE A 764 0.88 11.94 -9.78
N ILE A 765 0.77 10.62 -9.94
CA ILE A 765 -0.47 9.87 -9.62
C ILE A 765 -0.84 10.04 -8.14
N GLU A 766 0.13 9.97 -7.22
CA GLU A 766 -0.12 10.21 -5.80
C GLU A 766 -0.60 11.66 -5.53
N LEU A 767 -0.03 12.64 -6.22
CA LEU A 767 -0.44 14.04 -6.17
C LEU A 767 -1.88 14.22 -6.66
N LEU A 768 -2.26 13.63 -7.79
CA LEU A 768 -3.62 13.75 -8.33
C LEU A 768 -4.67 13.25 -7.33
N ILE A 769 -4.41 12.14 -6.63
CA ILE A 769 -5.28 11.62 -5.58
C ILE A 769 -5.39 12.59 -4.39
N LYS A 770 -4.30 13.29 -4.03
CA LYS A 770 -4.32 14.29 -2.96
C LYS A 770 -5.13 15.52 -3.36
N ILE A 771 -4.99 16.00 -4.60
CA ILE A 771 -5.77 17.12 -5.14
C ILE A 771 -7.27 16.78 -5.14
N GLN A 772 -7.64 15.57 -5.59
CA GLN A 772 -9.05 15.12 -5.56
C GLN A 772 -9.64 15.10 -4.15
N ARG A 773 -8.89 14.60 -3.16
CA ARG A 773 -9.36 14.58 -1.76
C ARG A 773 -9.50 15.98 -1.19
N LEU A 774 -8.49 16.83 -1.37
CA LEU A 774 -8.54 18.20 -0.88
C LEU A 774 -9.73 18.96 -1.49
N THR A 775 -9.95 18.78 -2.80
CA THR A 775 -11.04 19.45 -3.52
C THR A 775 -12.40 18.98 -3.04
N ARG A 776 -12.58 17.68 -2.77
CA ARG A 776 -13.81 17.18 -2.16
C ARG A 776 -14.06 17.80 -0.78
N ASP A 777 -13.02 17.82 0.06
CA ASP A 777 -13.15 18.32 1.42
C ASP A 777 -13.43 19.85 1.40
N PHE A 778 -12.83 20.59 0.46
CA PHE A 778 -13.13 21.99 0.16
C PHE A 778 -14.58 22.18 -0.30
N HIS A 779 -15.05 21.35 -1.23
CA HIS A 779 -16.39 21.38 -1.78
C HIS A 779 -17.45 21.19 -0.70
N GLN A 780 -17.27 20.18 0.15
CA GLN A 780 -18.16 19.89 1.27
C GLN A 780 -18.14 21.01 2.31
N TYR A 781 -16.98 21.61 2.55
CA TYR A 781 -16.83 22.73 3.47
C TYR A 781 -17.61 23.97 2.98
N ILE A 782 -17.39 24.38 1.73
CA ILE A 782 -18.04 25.54 1.11
C ILE A 782 -19.56 25.41 1.08
N LYS A 783 -20.09 24.23 0.72
CA LYS A 783 -21.54 23.95 0.73
C LYS A 783 -22.22 24.28 2.06
N SER A 784 -21.51 24.21 3.18
CA SER A 784 -22.05 24.45 4.52
C SER A 784 -21.85 25.87 5.05
N LYS A 785 -21.17 26.75 4.31
CA LYS A 785 -20.66 28.05 4.83
C LYS A 785 -21.00 29.27 3.99
N VAL A 786 -21.45 29.09 2.75
CA VAL A 786 -21.68 30.20 1.81
C VAL A 786 -23.17 30.37 1.56
N ASP A 787 -23.64 31.62 1.53
CA ASP A 787 -24.99 31.94 1.09
C ASP A 787 -25.09 31.85 -0.44
N VAL A 788 -25.83 30.87 -0.91
CA VAL A 788 -25.95 30.52 -2.33
C VAL A 788 -26.49 31.67 -3.18
N ASN A 789 -27.24 32.61 -2.59
CA ASN A 789 -27.87 33.71 -3.32
C ASN A 789 -26.88 34.78 -3.80
N TYR A 790 -25.69 34.84 -3.20
CA TYR A 790 -24.69 35.88 -3.47
C TYR A 790 -23.44 35.35 -4.19
N VAL A 791 -23.42 34.06 -4.55
CA VAL A 791 -22.31 33.46 -5.30
C VAL A 791 -22.50 33.68 -6.81
N ASN A 792 -21.43 34.10 -7.50
CA ASN A 792 -21.44 34.25 -8.96
C ASN A 792 -21.99 32.97 -9.65
N PRO A 793 -22.84 33.09 -10.70
CA PRO A 793 -23.46 31.95 -11.37
C PRO A 793 -22.50 30.84 -11.82
N LEU A 794 -21.31 31.20 -12.31
CA LEU A 794 -20.30 30.23 -12.72
C LEU A 794 -19.80 29.43 -11.52
N MET A 795 -19.40 30.12 -10.44
CA MET A 795 -18.93 29.48 -9.21
C MET A 795 -20.05 28.68 -8.54
N LYS A 796 -21.30 29.15 -8.58
CA LYS A 796 -22.48 28.43 -8.09
C LYS A 796 -22.64 27.08 -8.80
N SER A 797 -22.49 27.07 -10.13
CA SER A 797 -22.55 25.86 -10.96
C SER A 797 -21.40 24.89 -10.66
N LEU A 798 -20.15 25.39 -10.63
CA LEU A 798 -18.95 24.59 -10.35
C LEU A 798 -18.97 23.99 -8.93
N LEU A 799 -19.52 24.71 -7.95
CA LEU A 799 -19.60 24.29 -6.56
C LEU A 799 -20.86 23.47 -6.23
N HIS A 800 -21.69 23.14 -7.22
CA HIS A 800 -22.95 22.41 -7.02
C HIS A 800 -23.80 23.02 -5.88
N LEU A 801 -23.85 24.35 -5.83
CA LEU A 801 -24.65 25.08 -4.84
C LEU A 801 -26.04 25.26 -5.46
N SER A 802 -27.04 24.56 -4.91
CA SER A 802 -28.44 24.64 -5.31
C SER A 802 -29.10 25.85 -4.66
#